data_AF-C1EJK0-F1
#
_entry.id   AF-C1EJK0-F1
#
_cell.length_a   1.000
_cell.length_b   1.000
_cell.length_c   1.000
_cell.angle_alpha   90.00
_cell.angle_beta   90.00
_cell.angle_gamma   90.00
#
_symmetry.space_group_name_H-M   'P 1'
#
loop_
_entity.id
_entity.type
_entity.pdbx_description
1 polymer ?
#
loop_
_entity_poly.entity_id
_entity_poly.type
_entity_poly.pdbx_seq_one_letter_code
_entity_poly.pdbx_strand_id
1 'polypeptide(L)'
;MLSGRPHASDTAGRASSTFVRSGNSFFAMIFVFLAFSVQGGLGSSDARATGGTITTFGDYVIHNFTSSGIFQVTDPSLTEVEVLVVGGGGGGGWGYGGGGGGGAVLSSSSKTLSSNSITVTVGNGGNGGQTYGSGLDGGASAFDSMVASGGKGGIGRGDGGASGSGELGGGYSEYMGGGGGGAGGPGETVLSNKGGDGGPGVESAISGTSNYYGGGGGGGVYMSGNPGDGGFGGGGSGGYYFPAATAGLGYSGSAYTGGGGGGGAYDFGPGPGNGSPGGSGVVVVRYKKKAASTPSVGSSDARATGGTITTVGDYVIHNFTSNGTLAVTDSSLIEVEVLVVGGGGGGGADYGGGGGGGAVLYSASKTLSSSSITVTVGTGGTGGWPSGDGGASVFDGVVANGGKAGKVGKGDGGASGSGNAGGSGSSSRGTGGGGGGAGGPGETPDLSAFIKGGDGGVGVESAISGTSDYYGGGGGGGGRGGGISGNGGLGGGASGSSFSSYHGSAFTGGGGGGAGDSYTGGSGGSGVVIVRYKKKAASTPSCTTSQYLKDGACVACATGTTSAGGNATECTASSSASSPGAPGSSPESSTPSPSPAQEKKETAEKTRDSILADIADPAVQKKAKLLADAAIAGETVQILSAKLSAADADAACASAYSKAAVSSGKGACIAKPDTSAAAGRRRLSATTYNVELMFKSSEVSDDALAAAANELKANGVEGVTSQTSVDPMQELKVIPGIDTNKLQTFDREAKDAAAAAPSSEQPPPPPPPPSPPPPSLVEDDDDAVVGPGGRLVACVAAMLAIVLVV
;
A
#
# COMPACT_ATOMS: atom_id res chain seq x y z
N MET A 1 -65.94 5.70 -7.51
CA MET A 1 -65.98 7.16 -7.30
C MET A 1 -64.64 7.55 -6.68
N LEU A 2 -63.57 7.72 -7.46
CA LEU A 2 -63.13 8.90 -8.23
C LEU A 2 -62.85 10.17 -7.41
N SER A 3 -61.66 10.74 -7.67
CA SER A 3 -61.11 12.07 -7.33
C SER A 3 -60.50 12.22 -5.93
N GLY A 4 -59.32 12.83 -5.72
CA GLY A 4 -58.39 13.50 -6.62
C GLY A 4 -57.13 13.94 -5.84
N ARG A 5 -55.97 13.91 -6.51
CA ARG A 5 -54.70 14.60 -6.14
C ARG A 5 -54.89 16.14 -6.27
N PRO A 6 -54.02 17.06 -5.74
CA PRO A 6 -52.55 16.95 -5.77
C PRO A 6 -51.67 17.69 -4.70
N HIS A 7 -50.37 17.38 -4.76
CA HIS A 7 -49.14 18.20 -4.56
C HIS A 7 -48.79 18.98 -3.26
N ALA A 8 -47.67 18.53 -2.66
CA ALA A 8 -46.36 19.20 -2.46
C ALA A 8 -46.08 20.20 -1.30
N SER A 9 -44.86 20.00 -0.77
CA SER A 9 -43.91 20.90 -0.09
C SER A 9 -43.73 20.79 1.44
N ASP A 10 -42.47 20.45 1.77
CA ASP A 10 -41.62 20.93 2.87
C ASP A 10 -42.24 21.48 4.16
N THR A 11 -41.76 20.98 5.31
CA THR A 11 -40.76 21.72 6.12
C THR A 11 -40.26 20.84 7.27
N ALA A 12 -38.94 20.88 7.47
CA ALA A 12 -38.16 20.23 8.50
C ALA A 12 -38.59 20.58 9.94
N GLY A 13 -38.49 19.59 10.83
CA GLY A 13 -38.71 19.73 12.27
C GLY A 13 -37.72 18.88 13.08
N ARG A 14 -36.46 19.35 13.13
CA ARG A 14 -35.62 19.45 14.34
C ARG A 14 -35.70 18.29 15.36
N ALA A 15 -34.68 17.44 15.40
CA ALA A 15 -34.36 16.61 16.56
C ALA A 15 -32.90 16.86 17.00
N SER A 16 -32.77 17.29 18.26
CA SER A 16 -31.54 17.63 18.97
C SER A 16 -30.54 16.47 19.01
N SER A 17 -29.28 16.78 18.74
CA SER A 17 -28.14 15.92 19.02
C SER A 17 -27.73 16.07 20.50
N THR A 18 -27.95 15.02 21.29
CA THR A 18 -27.29 14.88 22.59
C THR A 18 -26.01 14.09 22.38
N PHE A 19 -24.91 14.80 22.61
CA PHE A 19 -23.52 14.38 22.51
C PHE A 19 -23.20 13.33 23.58
N VAL A 20 -22.76 12.12 23.18
CA VAL A 20 -22.02 11.21 24.07
C VAL A 20 -20.64 10.99 23.45
N ARG A 21 -19.65 11.56 24.15
CA ARG A 21 -18.23 11.47 23.86
C ARG A 21 -17.72 10.14 24.43
N SER A 22 -17.11 9.29 23.61
CA SER A 22 -16.26 8.21 24.07
C SER A 22 -15.15 8.01 23.05
N GLY A 23 -13.94 8.38 23.44
CA GLY A 23 -12.74 8.17 22.64
C GLY A 23 -12.46 6.67 22.51
N ASN A 24 -12.05 6.25 21.32
CA ASN A 24 -11.45 4.96 21.07
C ASN A 24 -10.40 5.12 19.95
N SER A 25 -9.20 4.69 20.28
CA SER A 25 -8.03 4.63 19.40
C SER A 25 -8.32 3.73 18.20
N PHE A 26 -8.31 4.34 17.01
CA PHE A 26 -8.44 3.67 15.73
C PHE A 26 -7.08 3.09 15.33
N PHE A 27 -6.83 1.81 15.60
CA PHE A 27 -5.85 1.03 14.83
C PHE A 27 -6.61 0.31 13.73
N ALA A 28 -6.79 1.01 12.60
CA ALA A 28 -7.30 0.38 11.39
C ALA A 28 -6.16 -0.48 10.81
N MET A 29 -6.38 -1.80 10.74
CA MET A 29 -5.61 -2.67 9.85
C MET A 29 -5.82 -2.17 8.42
N ILE A 30 -4.82 -1.47 7.90
CA ILE A 30 -4.77 -1.07 6.49
C ILE A 30 -4.41 -2.33 5.70
N PHE A 31 -5.41 -3.00 5.15
CA PHE A 31 -5.22 -3.81 3.96
C PHE A 31 -5.00 -2.86 2.79
N VAL A 32 -3.76 -2.76 2.31
CA VAL A 32 -3.42 -1.99 1.10
C VAL A 32 -3.96 -2.77 -0.11
N PHE A 33 -5.23 -2.52 -0.47
CA PHE A 33 -5.62 -2.54 -1.88
C PHE A 33 -5.39 -1.12 -2.39
N LEU A 34 -4.37 -0.96 -3.25
CA LEU A 34 -4.09 0.29 -3.94
C LEU A 34 -5.29 0.61 -4.86
N ALA A 35 -6.27 1.36 -4.35
CA ALA A 35 -7.35 1.92 -5.14
C ALA A 35 -6.83 3.15 -5.89
N PHE A 36 -6.12 2.93 -7.00
CA PHE A 36 -5.90 4.00 -7.98
C PHE A 36 -7.18 4.18 -8.79
N SER A 37 -8.01 5.15 -8.40
CA SER A 37 -9.02 5.70 -9.29
C SER A 37 -8.33 6.63 -10.29
N VAL A 38 -7.90 6.06 -11.42
CA VAL A 38 -7.55 6.84 -12.62
C VAL A 38 -8.83 6.95 -13.45
N GLN A 39 -9.63 7.99 -13.20
CA GLN A 39 -10.57 8.46 -14.21
C GLN A 39 -9.80 9.42 -15.13
N GLY A 40 -9.29 8.92 -16.25
CA GLY A 40 -8.72 9.78 -17.30
C GLY A 40 -7.58 9.17 -18.10
N GLY A 41 -7.94 8.44 -19.16
CA GLY A 41 -7.21 8.39 -20.44
C GLY A 41 -5.69 8.14 -20.41
N LEU A 42 -5.29 6.88 -20.24
CA LEU A 42 -4.12 6.37 -20.95
C LEU A 42 -4.62 5.26 -21.87
N GLY A 43 -4.70 5.57 -23.17
CA GLY A 43 -4.90 4.56 -24.19
C GLY A 43 -3.70 3.61 -24.17
N SER A 44 -3.83 2.50 -23.44
CA SER A 44 -2.91 1.38 -23.57
C SER A 44 -3.20 0.71 -24.90
N SER A 45 -2.23 0.74 -25.82
CA SER A 45 -2.28 0.10 -27.15
C SER A 45 -2.55 -1.42 -27.10
N ASP A 46 -2.55 -2.02 -25.91
CA ASP A 46 -2.57 -3.47 -25.68
C ASP A 46 -3.92 -3.97 -25.12
N ALA A 47 -4.73 -3.07 -24.54
CA ALA A 47 -6.06 -3.38 -24.00
C ALA A 47 -7.11 -3.38 -25.11
N ARG A 48 -7.79 -4.51 -25.28
CA ARG A 48 -8.84 -4.74 -26.30
C ARG A 48 -10.25 -4.48 -25.78
N ALA A 49 -10.36 -4.06 -24.53
CA ALA A 49 -11.58 -3.68 -23.86
C ALA A 49 -11.31 -2.59 -22.80
N THR A 50 -12.37 -1.95 -22.32
CA THR A 50 -12.36 -0.96 -21.24
C THR A 50 -13.39 -1.33 -20.17
N GLY A 51 -13.32 -0.67 -19.02
CA GLY A 51 -14.21 -0.92 -17.88
C GLY A 51 -13.51 -1.65 -16.73
N GLY A 52 -13.98 -1.40 -15.50
CA GLY A 52 -13.30 -1.88 -14.29
C GLY A 52 -11.91 -1.26 -14.12
N THR A 53 -11.18 -1.75 -13.13
CA THR A 53 -9.76 -1.41 -12.94
C THR A 53 -8.92 -2.33 -13.82
N ILE A 54 -8.11 -1.76 -14.71
CA ILE A 54 -7.31 -2.51 -15.68
C ILE A 54 -5.88 -2.69 -15.16
N THR A 55 -5.43 -3.94 -15.06
CA THR A 55 -4.05 -4.31 -14.76
C THR A 55 -3.52 -5.28 -15.82
N THR A 56 -2.22 -5.56 -15.80
CA THR A 56 -1.62 -6.56 -16.68
C THR A 56 -0.73 -7.51 -15.89
N PHE A 57 -0.80 -8.80 -16.21
CA PHE A 57 0.04 -9.84 -15.59
C PHE A 57 0.55 -10.78 -16.67
N GLY A 58 1.87 -10.79 -16.90
CA GLY A 58 2.48 -11.47 -18.05
C GLY A 58 1.86 -11.01 -19.37
N ASP A 59 1.38 -11.96 -20.17
CA ASP A 59 0.74 -11.73 -21.46
C ASP A 59 -0.75 -11.37 -21.36
N TYR A 60 -1.29 -11.22 -20.16
CA TYR A 60 -2.72 -10.99 -19.94
C TYR A 60 -3.03 -9.55 -19.52
N VAL A 61 -4.17 -9.06 -20.00
CA VAL A 61 -4.87 -7.89 -19.48
C VAL A 61 -5.97 -8.40 -18.55
N ILE A 62 -6.08 -7.80 -17.37
CA ILE A 62 -7.04 -8.16 -16.32
C ILE A 62 -7.90 -6.94 -16.03
N HIS A 63 -9.22 -7.12 -16.01
CA HIS A 63 -10.20 -6.13 -15.60
C HIS A 63 -10.84 -6.60 -14.30
N ASN A 64 -10.67 -5.80 -13.25
CA ASN A 64 -11.27 -6.06 -11.94
C ASN A 64 -12.45 -5.11 -11.69
N PHE A 65 -13.63 -5.66 -11.52
CA PHE A 65 -14.85 -4.94 -11.19
C PHE A 65 -15.17 -5.15 -9.71
N THR A 66 -14.86 -4.13 -8.91
CA THR A 66 -15.20 -4.04 -7.48
C THR A 66 -16.53 -3.29 -7.24
N SER A 67 -17.09 -2.71 -8.29
CA SER A 67 -18.43 -2.12 -8.37
C SER A 67 -19.05 -2.42 -9.73
N SER A 68 -20.38 -2.38 -9.84
CA SER A 68 -21.09 -2.55 -11.11
C SER A 68 -20.63 -1.54 -12.17
N GLY A 69 -20.61 -1.95 -13.43
CA GLY A 69 -20.11 -1.15 -14.54
C GLY A 69 -20.33 -1.83 -15.88
N ILE A 70 -19.66 -1.35 -16.93
CA ILE A 70 -19.73 -1.94 -18.27
C ILE A 70 -18.32 -2.41 -18.67
N PHE A 71 -18.22 -3.65 -19.15
CA PHE A 71 -17.07 -4.15 -19.89
C PHE A 71 -17.31 -3.88 -21.38
N GLN A 72 -16.57 -2.91 -21.93
CA GLN A 72 -16.72 -2.48 -23.33
C GLN A 72 -15.58 -3.02 -24.18
N VAL A 73 -15.88 -3.89 -25.13
CA VAL A 73 -14.92 -4.39 -26.11
C VAL A 73 -14.66 -3.31 -27.15
N THR A 74 -13.42 -2.83 -27.20
CA THR A 74 -12.96 -1.81 -28.14
C THR A 74 -12.29 -2.41 -29.38
N ASP A 75 -11.87 -3.67 -29.32
CA ASP A 75 -11.32 -4.43 -30.45
C ASP A 75 -12.18 -5.68 -30.76
N PRO A 76 -12.83 -5.75 -31.94
CA PRO A 76 -13.73 -6.85 -32.29
C PRO A 76 -13.03 -8.21 -32.46
N SER A 77 -11.69 -8.26 -32.47
CA SER A 77 -10.94 -9.52 -32.43
C SER A 77 -10.98 -10.22 -31.06
N LEU A 78 -11.43 -9.55 -30.01
CA LEU A 78 -11.62 -10.15 -28.69
C LEU A 78 -13.00 -10.81 -28.62
N THR A 79 -13.06 -12.10 -28.96
CA THR A 79 -14.31 -12.88 -28.99
C THR A 79 -14.51 -13.77 -27.76
N GLU A 80 -13.43 -14.03 -27.02
CA GLU A 80 -13.42 -14.88 -25.82
C GLU A 80 -12.51 -14.31 -24.73
N VAL A 81 -12.89 -14.55 -23.47
CA VAL A 81 -12.18 -14.11 -22.27
C VAL A 81 -12.25 -15.19 -21.19
N GLU A 82 -11.33 -15.15 -20.23
CA GLU A 82 -11.45 -15.87 -18.97
C GLU A 82 -12.22 -15.00 -17.97
N VAL A 83 -13.13 -15.58 -17.19
CA VAL A 83 -13.96 -14.83 -16.23
C VAL A 83 -14.06 -15.57 -14.91
N LEU A 84 -13.98 -14.81 -13.82
CA LEU A 84 -14.40 -15.20 -12.48
C LEU A 84 -15.51 -14.25 -12.03
N VAL A 85 -16.66 -14.81 -11.64
CA VAL A 85 -17.79 -14.07 -11.08
C VAL A 85 -18.03 -14.57 -9.66
N VAL A 86 -17.94 -13.67 -8.69
CA VAL A 86 -18.12 -13.98 -7.27
C VAL A 86 -19.30 -13.18 -6.71
N GLY A 87 -20.31 -13.86 -6.17
CA GLY A 87 -21.45 -13.22 -5.50
C GLY A 87 -21.04 -12.55 -4.19
N GLY A 88 -21.88 -11.64 -3.67
CA GLY A 88 -21.68 -11.09 -2.33
C GLY A 88 -21.93 -12.13 -1.24
N GLY A 89 -21.20 -12.08 -0.12
CA GLY A 89 -21.44 -12.94 1.02
C GLY A 89 -22.64 -12.50 1.85
N GLY A 90 -23.31 -13.43 2.52
CA GLY A 90 -24.39 -13.15 3.46
C GLY A 90 -23.87 -12.56 4.77
N GLY A 91 -24.70 -11.78 5.46
CA GLY A 91 -24.39 -11.27 6.79
C GLY A 91 -24.53 -12.34 7.88
N GLY A 92 -23.79 -12.21 8.99
CA GLY A 92 -23.95 -13.08 10.15
C GLY A 92 -25.23 -12.80 10.94
N GLY A 93 -25.71 -13.78 11.72
CA GLY A 93 -26.90 -13.65 12.56
C GLY A 93 -26.63 -12.95 13.90
N TRP A 94 -27.67 -12.37 14.51
CA TRP A 94 -27.58 -11.73 15.84
C TRP A 94 -27.44 -12.73 16.99
N GLY A 95 -26.69 -12.38 18.05
CA GLY A 95 -26.69 -13.04 19.35
C GLY A 95 -26.23 -14.50 19.34
N TYR A 96 -24.93 -14.77 19.47
CA TYR A 96 -24.34 -16.10 19.18
C TYR A 96 -24.92 -16.73 17.90
N GLY A 97 -25.15 -15.88 16.90
CA GLY A 97 -25.79 -16.27 15.66
C GLY A 97 -24.84 -17.03 14.75
N GLY A 98 -25.40 -17.72 13.76
CA GLY A 98 -24.61 -18.40 12.74
C GLY A 98 -23.87 -17.40 11.85
N GLY A 99 -22.72 -17.83 11.31
CA GLY A 99 -22.01 -17.06 10.29
C GLY A 99 -22.79 -17.00 8.98
N GLY A 100 -22.63 -15.93 8.21
CA GLY A 100 -23.21 -15.80 6.88
C GLY A 100 -22.50 -16.71 5.87
N GLY A 101 -23.21 -17.18 4.85
CA GLY A 101 -22.62 -17.98 3.78
C GLY A 101 -21.79 -17.14 2.82
N GLY A 102 -20.75 -17.73 2.23
CA GLY A 102 -19.98 -17.11 1.16
C GLY A 102 -20.79 -17.00 -0.14
N GLY A 103 -20.45 -16.03 -1.00
CA GLY A 103 -21.03 -15.91 -2.34
C GLY A 103 -20.63 -17.08 -3.24
N ALA A 104 -21.44 -17.37 -4.26
CA ALA A 104 -21.07 -18.35 -5.27
C ALA A 104 -19.81 -17.90 -6.02
N VAL A 105 -18.97 -18.85 -6.42
CA VAL A 105 -17.81 -18.60 -7.28
C VAL A 105 -18.00 -19.36 -8.58
N LEU A 106 -18.15 -18.63 -9.69
CA LEU A 106 -18.25 -19.20 -11.03
C LEU A 106 -17.04 -18.80 -11.85
N SER A 107 -16.36 -19.78 -12.45
CA SER A 107 -15.21 -19.53 -13.32
C SER A 107 -15.43 -20.11 -14.71
N SER A 108 -14.98 -19.42 -15.74
CA SER A 108 -14.92 -19.92 -17.12
C SER A 108 -13.57 -19.57 -17.73
N SER A 109 -12.87 -20.56 -18.28
CA SER A 109 -11.57 -20.39 -18.95
C SER A 109 -11.68 -20.00 -20.43
N SER A 110 -12.88 -20.03 -21.00
CA SER A 110 -13.15 -19.56 -22.37
C SER A 110 -14.63 -19.19 -22.47
N LYS A 111 -14.94 -17.97 -22.02
CA LYS A 111 -16.26 -17.37 -22.11
C LYS A 111 -16.39 -16.59 -23.42
N THR A 112 -17.23 -17.07 -24.32
CA THR A 112 -17.60 -16.32 -25.52
C THR A 112 -18.45 -15.10 -25.13
N LEU A 113 -18.13 -13.95 -25.71
CA LEU A 113 -18.83 -12.70 -25.45
C LEU A 113 -20.15 -12.63 -26.26
N SER A 114 -21.27 -12.36 -25.60
CA SER A 114 -22.58 -12.24 -26.27
C SER A 114 -22.75 -10.93 -27.04
N SER A 115 -21.97 -9.91 -26.70
CA SER A 115 -21.97 -8.60 -27.32
C SER A 115 -20.64 -7.88 -27.04
N ASN A 116 -20.42 -6.77 -27.72
CA ASN A 116 -19.31 -5.86 -27.50
C ASN A 116 -19.48 -4.95 -26.27
N SER A 117 -20.66 -4.93 -25.63
CA SER A 117 -20.97 -4.08 -24.48
C SER A 117 -21.66 -4.88 -23.40
N ILE A 118 -20.90 -5.38 -22.43
CA ILE A 118 -21.40 -6.30 -21.41
C ILE A 118 -21.61 -5.55 -20.09
N THR A 119 -22.83 -5.59 -19.57
CA THR A 119 -23.12 -5.09 -18.23
C THR A 119 -22.54 -6.04 -17.18
N VAL A 120 -21.74 -5.48 -16.27
CA VAL A 120 -21.16 -6.19 -15.14
C VAL A 120 -21.87 -5.75 -13.87
N THR A 121 -22.41 -6.70 -13.12
CA THR A 121 -23.05 -6.44 -11.83
C THR A 121 -22.18 -7.02 -10.72
N VAL A 122 -21.90 -6.22 -9.70
CA VAL A 122 -21.21 -6.67 -8.50
C VAL A 122 -22.19 -6.67 -7.34
N GLY A 123 -22.40 -7.83 -6.74
CA GLY A 123 -23.28 -8.01 -5.60
C GLY A 123 -22.68 -7.43 -4.32
N ASN A 124 -23.47 -6.66 -3.57
CA ASN A 124 -23.07 -6.21 -2.24
C ASN A 124 -23.11 -7.38 -1.25
N GLY A 125 -22.33 -7.29 -0.18
CA GLY A 125 -22.50 -8.18 0.96
C GLY A 125 -23.82 -7.89 1.69
N GLY A 126 -24.40 -8.93 2.29
CA GLY A 126 -25.61 -8.81 3.10
C GLY A 126 -25.31 -8.17 4.45
N ASN A 127 -26.18 -7.29 4.93
CA ASN A 127 -26.05 -6.70 6.26
C ASN A 127 -26.16 -7.77 7.36
N GLY A 128 -25.43 -7.61 8.45
CA GLY A 128 -25.54 -8.49 9.60
C GLY A 128 -26.85 -8.31 10.37
N GLY A 129 -27.29 -9.38 11.03
CA GLY A 129 -28.54 -9.46 11.76
C GLY A 129 -28.60 -8.47 12.93
N GLN A 130 -29.73 -7.78 13.06
CA GLN A 130 -30.05 -6.87 14.15
C GLN A 130 -31.04 -7.56 15.11
N THR A 131 -30.98 -7.28 16.42
CA THR A 131 -31.96 -7.64 17.47
C THR A 131 -32.88 -8.83 17.13
N TYR A 132 -32.46 -10.05 17.46
CA TYR A 132 -33.14 -11.33 17.17
C TYR A 132 -33.27 -11.70 15.68
N GLY A 133 -32.69 -10.93 14.78
CA GLY A 133 -32.76 -11.14 13.33
C GLY A 133 -31.61 -11.96 12.76
N SER A 134 -31.91 -12.68 11.68
CA SER A 134 -30.92 -13.26 10.78
C SER A 134 -30.18 -12.17 10.01
N GLY A 135 -28.97 -12.48 9.55
CA GLY A 135 -28.31 -11.67 8.55
C GLY A 135 -29.10 -11.63 7.25
N LEU A 136 -28.86 -10.60 6.44
CA LEU A 136 -29.41 -10.50 5.10
C LEU A 136 -28.56 -11.31 4.11
N ASP A 137 -29.19 -11.74 3.02
CA ASP A 137 -28.53 -12.39 1.91
C ASP A 137 -27.62 -11.40 1.16
N GLY A 138 -26.51 -11.89 0.65
CA GLY A 138 -25.66 -11.17 -0.29
C GLY A 138 -26.33 -10.99 -1.65
N GLY A 139 -25.97 -9.92 -2.34
CA GLY A 139 -26.38 -9.67 -3.72
C GLY A 139 -25.69 -10.61 -4.72
N ALA A 140 -26.37 -10.91 -5.82
CA ALA A 140 -25.76 -11.65 -6.93
C ALA A 140 -24.80 -10.77 -7.74
N SER A 141 -23.72 -11.36 -8.23
CA SER A 141 -22.84 -10.76 -9.23
C SER A 141 -23.09 -11.39 -10.59
N ALA A 142 -22.89 -10.63 -11.67
CA ALA A 142 -23.11 -11.14 -13.01
C ALA A 142 -22.10 -10.58 -14.03
N PHE A 143 -21.68 -11.44 -14.94
CA PHE A 143 -20.94 -11.09 -16.15
C PHE A 143 -21.56 -11.84 -17.33
N ASP A 144 -22.11 -11.09 -18.28
CA ASP A 144 -22.84 -11.67 -19.40
C ASP A 144 -23.96 -12.62 -18.91
N SER A 145 -24.00 -13.89 -19.34
CA SER A 145 -24.96 -14.89 -18.85
C SER A 145 -24.49 -15.66 -17.60
N MET A 146 -23.29 -15.38 -17.07
CA MET A 146 -22.84 -15.97 -15.81
C MET A 146 -23.37 -15.16 -14.63
N VAL A 147 -24.21 -15.78 -13.79
CA VAL A 147 -24.78 -15.16 -12.59
C VAL A 147 -24.36 -15.96 -11.36
N ALA A 148 -23.53 -15.37 -10.52
CA ALA A 148 -23.11 -15.93 -9.24
C ALA A 148 -24.02 -15.40 -8.13
N SER A 149 -24.85 -16.28 -7.55
CA SER A 149 -25.73 -15.95 -6.44
C SER A 149 -24.95 -15.47 -5.22
N GLY A 150 -25.54 -14.57 -4.44
CA GLY A 150 -24.98 -14.21 -3.14
C GLY A 150 -25.24 -15.29 -2.08
N GLY A 151 -24.42 -15.27 -1.02
CA GLY A 151 -24.55 -16.18 0.12
C GLY A 151 -25.76 -15.83 0.99
N LYS A 152 -26.31 -16.82 1.67
CA LYS A 152 -27.43 -16.64 2.61
C LYS A 152 -26.96 -16.04 3.92
N GLY A 153 -27.80 -15.21 4.53
CA GLY A 153 -27.53 -14.70 5.87
C GLY A 153 -27.58 -15.81 6.93
N GLY A 154 -26.74 -15.70 7.97
CA GLY A 154 -26.76 -16.60 9.11
C GLY A 154 -27.95 -16.34 10.03
N ILE A 155 -28.48 -17.39 10.66
CA ILE A 155 -29.66 -17.27 11.53
C ILE A 155 -29.24 -16.71 12.88
N GLY A 156 -30.01 -15.75 13.42
CA GLY A 156 -29.80 -15.25 14.77
C GLY A 156 -30.03 -16.37 15.79
N ARG A 157 -29.08 -16.60 16.70
CA ARG A 157 -29.08 -17.76 17.63
C ARG A 157 -29.29 -19.11 16.92
N GLY A 158 -28.74 -19.28 15.72
CA GLY A 158 -29.08 -20.40 14.86
C GLY A 158 -27.98 -20.81 13.90
N ASP A 159 -28.37 -21.61 12.91
CA ASP A 159 -27.47 -22.20 11.91
C ASP A 159 -26.72 -21.15 11.09
N GLY A 160 -25.59 -21.58 10.54
CA GLY A 160 -24.89 -20.80 9.53
C GLY A 160 -25.71 -20.66 8.25
N GLY A 161 -25.50 -19.57 7.53
CA GLY A 161 -26.09 -19.34 6.21
C GLY A 161 -25.43 -20.24 5.16
N ALA A 162 -26.22 -20.79 4.23
CA ALA A 162 -25.70 -21.52 3.09
C ALA A 162 -24.94 -20.61 2.11
N SER A 163 -23.94 -21.15 1.41
CA SER A 163 -23.23 -20.42 0.38
C SER A 163 -24.13 -20.14 -0.85
N GLY A 164 -23.71 -19.20 -1.70
CA GLY A 164 -24.37 -18.96 -2.98
C GLY A 164 -24.25 -20.15 -3.96
N SER A 165 -23.29 -21.07 -3.75
CA SER A 165 -23.19 -22.33 -4.50
C SER A 165 -24.07 -23.45 -3.93
N GLY A 166 -24.75 -23.22 -2.80
CA GLY A 166 -25.67 -24.16 -2.18
C GLY A 166 -25.04 -25.04 -1.09
N GLU A 167 -23.78 -24.79 -0.72
CA GLU A 167 -23.14 -25.49 0.38
C GLU A 167 -23.79 -25.09 1.71
N LEU A 168 -24.15 -26.09 2.51
CA LEU A 168 -24.91 -25.88 3.74
C LEU A 168 -24.06 -25.15 4.79
N GLY A 169 -24.70 -24.28 5.57
CA GLY A 169 -24.12 -23.84 6.83
C GLY A 169 -24.18 -24.93 7.89
N GLY A 170 -23.31 -24.83 8.88
CA GLY A 170 -23.24 -25.76 10.00
C GLY A 170 -24.35 -25.55 11.01
N GLY A 171 -24.59 -26.60 11.80
CA GLY A 171 -25.61 -26.63 12.84
C GLY A 171 -25.22 -25.78 14.06
N TYR A 172 -26.21 -25.16 14.71
CA TYR A 172 -26.03 -24.49 16.01
C TYR A 172 -26.20 -25.46 17.20
N SER A 173 -25.76 -25.03 18.37
CA SER A 173 -26.02 -25.69 19.66
C SER A 173 -26.50 -24.63 20.66
N GLU A 174 -26.97 -25.06 21.84
CA GLU A 174 -27.38 -24.12 22.89
C GLU A 174 -26.25 -23.10 23.14
N TYR A 175 -26.55 -21.85 22.79
CA TYR A 175 -25.68 -20.70 22.96
C TYR A 175 -24.45 -20.58 22.03
N MET A 176 -24.40 -21.32 20.92
CA MET A 176 -23.32 -21.21 19.92
C MET A 176 -23.88 -21.33 18.51
N GLY A 177 -23.47 -20.44 17.62
CA GLY A 177 -23.89 -20.42 16.22
C GLY A 177 -23.05 -21.35 15.34
N GLY A 178 -23.66 -21.87 14.28
CA GLY A 178 -22.96 -22.66 13.26
C GLY A 178 -22.16 -21.80 12.28
N GLY A 179 -21.16 -22.38 11.62
CA GLY A 179 -20.38 -21.70 10.60
C GLY A 179 -21.13 -21.60 9.28
N GLY A 180 -21.00 -20.48 8.56
CA GLY A 180 -21.59 -20.32 7.23
C GLY A 180 -20.92 -21.22 6.20
N GLY A 181 -21.69 -21.70 5.21
CA GLY A 181 -21.15 -22.46 4.08
C GLY A 181 -20.25 -21.60 3.20
N GLY A 182 -19.12 -22.16 2.75
CA GLY A 182 -18.24 -21.54 1.77
C GLY A 182 -18.52 -22.04 0.35
N ALA A 183 -17.99 -21.35 -0.65
CA ALA A 183 -18.16 -21.77 -2.04
C ALA A 183 -17.49 -23.12 -2.36
N GLY A 184 -16.47 -23.50 -1.58
CA GLY A 184 -15.69 -24.73 -1.72
C GLY A 184 -16.04 -25.82 -0.73
N GLY A 185 -17.00 -25.61 0.18
CA GLY A 185 -17.45 -26.63 1.12
C GLY A 185 -18.40 -26.12 2.21
N PRO A 186 -19.07 -27.04 2.92
CA PRO A 186 -20.02 -26.70 3.97
C PRO A 186 -19.34 -26.01 5.16
N GLY A 187 -20.12 -25.26 5.92
CA GLY A 187 -19.70 -24.69 7.20
C GLY A 187 -19.76 -25.74 8.30
N GLU A 188 -18.89 -25.62 9.30
CA GLU A 188 -18.81 -26.58 10.38
C GLU A 188 -19.93 -26.38 11.41
N THR A 189 -20.43 -27.50 11.93
CA THR A 189 -21.34 -27.50 13.08
C THR A 189 -20.58 -27.18 14.35
N VAL A 190 -21.26 -26.64 15.35
CA VAL A 190 -20.67 -26.37 16.68
C VAL A 190 -19.95 -27.60 17.24
N LEU A 191 -18.71 -27.40 17.70
CA LEU A 191 -17.92 -28.37 18.47
C LEU A 191 -17.83 -27.91 19.94
N SER A 192 -17.49 -28.81 20.86
CA SER A 192 -17.44 -28.51 22.31
C SER A 192 -16.75 -27.17 22.62
N ASN A 193 -17.53 -26.18 23.06
CA ASN A 193 -17.09 -24.81 23.39
C ASN A 193 -16.49 -24.00 22.23
N LYS A 194 -16.76 -24.35 20.96
CA LYS A 194 -16.38 -23.56 19.79
C LYS A 194 -17.57 -23.34 18.84
N GLY A 195 -17.80 -22.08 18.45
CA GLY A 195 -18.69 -21.75 17.34
C GLY A 195 -18.23 -22.43 16.05
N GLY A 196 -19.17 -22.72 15.15
CA GLY A 196 -18.83 -23.42 13.91
C GLY A 196 -17.93 -22.58 12.99
N ASP A 197 -16.90 -23.18 12.42
CA ASP A 197 -16.01 -22.53 11.45
C ASP A 197 -16.69 -22.36 10.09
N GLY A 198 -16.41 -21.24 9.43
CA GLY A 198 -16.87 -20.98 8.09
C GLY A 198 -16.27 -21.97 7.07
N GLY A 199 -17.08 -22.44 6.15
CA GLY A 199 -16.65 -23.33 5.08
C GLY A 199 -15.63 -22.65 4.15
N PRO A 200 -14.70 -23.41 3.55
CA PRO A 200 -13.68 -22.85 2.68
C PRO A 200 -14.26 -22.28 1.39
N GLY A 201 -13.64 -21.23 0.86
CA GLY A 201 -13.88 -20.70 -0.47
C GLY A 201 -13.17 -21.50 -1.56
N VAL A 202 -13.33 -21.07 -2.81
CA VAL A 202 -12.68 -21.65 -3.99
C VAL A 202 -11.44 -20.85 -4.36
N GLU A 203 -10.35 -21.56 -4.64
CA GLU A 203 -9.09 -20.97 -5.09
C GLU A 203 -9.14 -20.58 -6.57
N SER A 204 -8.60 -19.41 -6.93
CA SER A 204 -8.45 -18.95 -8.30
C SER A 204 -7.20 -18.09 -8.47
N ALA A 205 -6.43 -18.37 -9.52
CA ALA A 205 -5.26 -17.59 -9.93
C ALA A 205 -5.58 -16.57 -11.04
N ILE A 206 -6.86 -16.22 -11.25
CA ILE A 206 -7.28 -15.37 -12.37
C ILE A 206 -6.68 -13.96 -12.31
N SER A 207 -6.40 -13.45 -11.11
CA SER A 207 -5.77 -12.15 -10.88
C SER A 207 -4.25 -12.13 -11.09
N GLY A 208 -3.64 -13.28 -11.43
CA GLY A 208 -2.18 -13.44 -11.60
C GLY A 208 -1.49 -14.09 -10.40
N THR A 209 -2.13 -14.10 -9.23
CA THR A 209 -1.72 -14.82 -8.02
C THR A 209 -2.88 -15.66 -7.51
N SER A 210 -2.58 -16.78 -6.83
CA SER A 210 -3.61 -17.65 -6.27
C SER A 210 -4.29 -16.98 -5.08
N ASN A 211 -5.62 -16.85 -5.13
CA ASN A 211 -6.45 -16.26 -4.08
C ASN A 211 -7.70 -17.12 -3.84
N TYR A 212 -8.27 -17.07 -2.64
CA TYR A 212 -9.54 -17.74 -2.34
C TYR A 212 -10.71 -16.76 -2.41
N TYR A 213 -11.87 -17.24 -2.83
CA TYR A 213 -13.11 -16.46 -2.96
C TYR A 213 -14.30 -17.24 -2.39
N GLY A 214 -15.24 -16.53 -1.77
CA GLY A 214 -16.51 -17.08 -1.28
C GLY A 214 -16.37 -17.89 0.02
N GLY A 215 -15.48 -17.52 0.93
CA GLY A 215 -15.38 -18.20 2.24
C GLY A 215 -16.60 -17.94 3.13
N GLY A 216 -17.06 -18.91 3.90
CA GLY A 216 -18.16 -18.75 4.86
C GLY A 216 -17.72 -18.00 6.12
N GLY A 217 -18.63 -17.33 6.82
CA GLY A 217 -18.36 -16.67 8.11
C GLY A 217 -18.38 -17.65 9.29
N GLY A 218 -17.66 -17.34 10.36
CA GLY A 218 -17.66 -18.14 11.59
C GLY A 218 -18.87 -17.83 12.50
N GLY A 219 -19.34 -18.84 13.23
CA GLY A 219 -20.44 -18.74 14.19
C GLY A 219 -20.04 -18.03 15.49
N GLY A 220 -20.95 -17.21 16.02
CA GLY A 220 -20.76 -16.53 17.30
C GLY A 220 -21.00 -17.44 18.51
N VAL A 221 -20.56 -17.02 19.69
CA VAL A 221 -20.67 -17.83 20.91
C VAL A 221 -21.14 -17.04 22.13
N TYR A 222 -21.76 -17.74 23.06
CA TYR A 222 -22.11 -17.27 24.40
C TYR A 222 -20.98 -17.52 25.40
N MET A 223 -20.98 -16.76 26.51
CA MET A 223 -19.99 -16.73 27.61
C MET A 223 -18.98 -17.90 27.58
N SER A 224 -17.68 -17.60 27.54
CA SER A 224 -16.56 -18.57 27.70
C SER A 224 -16.28 -19.58 26.57
N GLY A 225 -16.96 -19.51 25.43
CA GLY A 225 -16.61 -20.26 24.20
C GLY A 225 -15.65 -19.53 23.25
N ASN A 226 -15.03 -20.27 22.34
CA ASN A 226 -14.23 -19.74 21.23
C ASN A 226 -15.14 -19.49 20.02
N PRO A 227 -15.14 -18.30 19.39
CA PRO A 227 -15.86 -18.10 18.14
C PRO A 227 -15.36 -19.02 17.03
N GLY A 228 -16.23 -19.28 16.06
CA GLY A 228 -15.82 -19.91 14.81
C GLY A 228 -14.91 -18.99 14.00
N ASP A 229 -13.91 -19.57 13.37
CA ASP A 229 -13.06 -18.88 12.41
C ASP A 229 -13.80 -18.67 11.09
N GLY A 230 -13.45 -17.64 10.34
CA GLY A 230 -13.95 -17.48 8.98
C GLY A 230 -13.24 -18.42 8.01
N GLY A 231 -13.95 -18.90 7.00
CA GLY A 231 -13.38 -19.73 5.96
C GLY A 231 -12.46 -18.96 5.01
N PHE A 232 -11.49 -19.67 4.42
CA PHE A 232 -10.63 -19.12 3.37
C PHE A 232 -11.45 -18.46 2.26
N GLY A 233 -11.02 -17.31 1.77
CA GLY A 233 -11.83 -16.50 0.84
C GLY A 233 -12.62 -15.39 1.52
N GLY A 234 -12.14 -14.94 2.68
CA GLY A 234 -12.56 -13.71 3.34
C GLY A 234 -13.76 -13.86 4.26
N GLY A 235 -14.02 -15.05 4.80
CA GLY A 235 -15.00 -15.21 5.86
C GLY A 235 -14.62 -14.40 7.11
N GLY A 236 -15.59 -13.72 7.72
CA GLY A 236 -15.41 -13.05 9.00
C GLY A 236 -15.61 -14.02 10.16
N SER A 237 -14.75 -13.97 11.18
CA SER A 237 -14.90 -14.80 12.39
C SER A 237 -16.07 -14.36 13.27
N GLY A 238 -16.62 -15.29 14.06
CA GLY A 238 -17.74 -15.02 14.95
C GLY A 238 -17.39 -14.11 16.14
N GLY A 239 -18.41 -13.58 16.80
CA GLY A 239 -18.28 -12.75 17.99
C GLY A 239 -18.36 -13.51 19.31
N TYR A 240 -17.82 -12.90 20.37
CA TYR A 240 -17.88 -13.38 21.76
C TYR A 240 -17.99 -12.19 22.73
N TYR A 241 -18.58 -12.41 23.92
CA TYR A 241 -18.67 -11.39 24.98
C TYR A 241 -17.94 -11.85 26.27
N PHE A 242 -17.26 -10.91 26.92
CA PHE A 242 -16.71 -11.00 28.28
C PHE A 242 -17.26 -9.88 29.19
N PRO A 243 -17.38 -10.09 30.52
CA PRO A 243 -17.87 -9.07 31.47
C PRO A 243 -16.96 -7.84 31.67
N ALA A 244 -15.85 -7.70 30.94
CA ALA A 244 -14.91 -6.59 31.07
C ALA A 244 -14.58 -5.99 29.70
N ALA A 245 -15.18 -4.82 29.41
CA ALA A 245 -14.87 -3.77 28.41
C ALA A 245 -14.47 -4.11 26.95
N THR A 246 -14.22 -5.36 26.57
CA THR A 246 -13.81 -5.76 25.22
C THR A 246 -14.71 -6.89 24.72
N ALA A 247 -15.93 -6.54 24.32
CA ALA A 247 -16.78 -7.45 23.55
C ALA A 247 -16.21 -7.55 22.12
N GLY A 248 -15.88 -8.76 21.67
CA GLY A 248 -15.47 -9.02 20.30
C GLY A 248 -16.72 -9.17 19.44
N LEU A 249 -17.09 -8.14 18.70
CA LEU A 249 -18.12 -8.25 17.67
C LEU A 249 -17.64 -9.23 16.58
N GLY A 250 -18.56 -9.91 15.90
CA GLY A 250 -18.19 -10.71 14.73
C GLY A 250 -17.44 -9.84 13.72
N TYR A 251 -16.53 -10.42 12.94
CA TYR A 251 -15.83 -9.69 11.90
C TYR A 251 -16.65 -9.67 10.62
N SER A 252 -16.60 -8.58 9.88
CA SER A 252 -17.21 -8.50 8.55
C SER A 252 -16.48 -9.45 7.60
N GLY A 253 -17.21 -9.97 6.62
CA GLY A 253 -16.57 -10.63 5.48
C GLY A 253 -15.70 -9.63 4.73
N SER A 254 -14.56 -10.08 4.20
CA SER A 254 -13.65 -9.24 3.44
C SER A 254 -14.31 -8.75 2.16
N ALA A 255 -14.19 -7.45 1.90
CA ALA A 255 -14.70 -6.87 0.65
C ALA A 255 -14.01 -7.50 -0.56
N TYR A 256 -14.75 -7.63 -1.67
CA TYR A 256 -14.30 -8.14 -2.97
C TYR A 256 -13.87 -9.61 -2.98
N THR A 257 -14.16 -10.36 -1.93
CA THR A 257 -13.94 -11.81 -1.91
C THR A 257 -15.24 -12.60 -1.91
N GLY A 258 -16.39 -11.95 -1.72
CA GLY A 258 -17.67 -12.62 -1.48
C GLY A 258 -17.73 -13.37 -0.16
N GLY A 259 -16.86 -13.04 0.81
CA GLY A 259 -16.80 -13.75 2.09
C GLY A 259 -18.03 -13.50 2.98
N GLY A 260 -18.47 -14.50 3.73
CA GLY A 260 -19.60 -14.39 4.67
C GLY A 260 -19.23 -13.61 5.94
N GLY A 261 -20.19 -12.90 6.52
CA GLY A 261 -20.00 -12.15 7.77
C GLY A 261 -20.06 -13.03 9.01
N GLY A 262 -19.28 -12.70 10.04
CA GLY A 262 -19.27 -13.42 11.31
C GLY A 262 -20.56 -13.24 12.12
N GLY A 263 -20.97 -14.29 12.82
CA GLY A 263 -22.11 -14.26 13.74
C GLY A 263 -21.87 -13.34 14.95
N GLY A 264 -22.93 -12.74 15.48
CA GLY A 264 -22.86 -11.79 16.59
C GLY A 264 -22.61 -12.44 17.96
N ALA A 265 -22.27 -11.64 18.97
CA ALA A 265 -22.15 -12.04 20.38
C ALA A 265 -23.44 -11.79 21.18
N TYR A 266 -23.57 -12.33 22.39
CA TYR A 266 -24.71 -12.06 23.29
C TYR A 266 -24.56 -10.76 24.08
N ASP A 267 -25.70 -10.12 24.39
CA ASP A 267 -25.77 -8.82 25.07
C ASP A 267 -26.10 -8.93 26.57
N PHE A 268 -25.31 -8.26 27.43
CA PHE A 268 -25.71 -7.86 28.79
C PHE A 268 -25.55 -6.33 29.05
N GLY A 269 -25.27 -5.51 28.01
CA GLY A 269 -25.00 -4.06 28.15
C GLY A 269 -25.32 -3.24 26.89
N PRO A 270 -25.10 -1.89 26.87
CA PRO A 270 -25.71 -0.94 25.93
C PRO A 270 -25.15 -0.95 24.48
N GLY A 271 -24.46 -2.02 24.04
CA GLY A 271 -24.01 -2.20 22.66
C GLY A 271 -24.73 -3.39 21.99
N PRO A 272 -25.03 -3.36 20.68
CA PRO A 272 -25.87 -4.38 20.06
C PRO A 272 -25.05 -5.61 19.61
N GLY A 273 -25.49 -6.81 20.00
CA GLY A 273 -24.93 -8.14 19.70
C GLY A 273 -25.13 -8.60 18.25
N ASN A 274 -25.02 -7.64 17.34
CA ASN A 274 -25.31 -7.78 15.93
C ASN A 274 -24.33 -8.72 15.25
N GLY A 275 -24.84 -9.46 14.27
CA GLY A 275 -23.97 -10.09 13.29
C GLY A 275 -23.31 -9.04 12.42
N SER A 276 -22.23 -9.44 11.75
CA SER A 276 -21.46 -8.55 10.89
C SER A 276 -21.82 -8.72 9.42
N PRO A 277 -21.66 -7.67 8.60
CA PRO A 277 -21.99 -7.74 7.18
C PRO A 277 -21.07 -8.72 6.44
N GLY A 278 -21.59 -9.32 5.37
CA GLY A 278 -20.79 -10.05 4.41
C GLY A 278 -19.94 -9.12 3.54
N GLY A 279 -18.92 -9.69 2.91
CA GLY A 279 -18.09 -9.04 1.91
C GLY A 279 -18.82 -8.88 0.58
N SER A 280 -18.51 -7.81 -0.14
CA SER A 280 -18.96 -7.64 -1.53
C SER A 280 -18.37 -8.72 -2.44
N GLY A 281 -19.09 -9.01 -3.52
CA GLY A 281 -18.61 -9.83 -4.60
C GLY A 281 -17.54 -9.12 -5.45
N VAL A 282 -17.07 -9.81 -6.49
CA VAL A 282 -16.12 -9.28 -7.46
C VAL A 282 -16.33 -9.95 -8.81
N VAL A 283 -16.07 -9.23 -9.89
CA VAL A 283 -15.96 -9.84 -11.22
C VAL A 283 -14.57 -9.55 -11.79
N VAL A 284 -13.84 -10.60 -12.15
CA VAL A 284 -12.51 -10.52 -12.75
C VAL A 284 -12.59 -11.08 -14.16
N VAL A 285 -12.20 -10.28 -15.14
CA VAL A 285 -12.14 -10.69 -16.55
C VAL A 285 -10.68 -10.63 -16.99
N ARG A 286 -10.17 -11.70 -17.59
CA ARG A 286 -8.79 -11.78 -18.07
C ARG A 286 -8.76 -12.22 -19.53
N TYR A 287 -7.91 -11.58 -20.34
CA TYR A 287 -7.67 -12.02 -21.71
C TYR A 287 -6.24 -11.73 -22.13
N LYS A 288 -5.72 -12.49 -23.10
CA LYS A 288 -4.38 -12.22 -23.65
C LYS A 288 -4.37 -10.85 -24.31
N LYS A 289 -3.30 -10.07 -24.08
CA LYS A 289 -3.04 -8.82 -24.80
C LYS A 289 -3.25 -9.02 -26.30
N LYS A 290 -3.65 -7.96 -26.99
CA LYS A 290 -3.62 -8.00 -28.46
C LYS A 290 -2.21 -8.46 -28.86
N ALA A 291 -2.10 -9.52 -29.65
CA ALA A 291 -0.83 -9.82 -30.28
C ALA A 291 -0.50 -8.56 -31.07
N ALA A 292 0.51 -7.80 -30.61
CA ALA A 292 1.14 -6.81 -31.46
C ALA A 292 1.35 -7.55 -32.78
N SER A 293 0.84 -7.02 -33.90
CA SER A 293 1.25 -7.49 -35.23
C SER A 293 2.73 -7.67 -35.11
N THR A 294 3.23 -8.91 -35.07
CA THR A 294 4.55 -9.18 -34.52
C THR A 294 5.47 -8.15 -35.15
N PRO A 295 5.98 -7.16 -34.38
CA PRO A 295 7.32 -6.78 -34.70
C PRO A 295 7.98 -8.15 -34.66
N SER A 296 8.69 -8.50 -35.72
CA SER A 296 9.86 -9.31 -35.45
C SER A 296 10.44 -8.77 -34.16
N VAL A 297 10.94 -9.63 -33.29
CA VAL A 297 12.00 -9.14 -32.42
C VAL A 297 13.08 -8.67 -33.41
N GLY A 298 12.96 -7.44 -33.91
CA GLY A 298 14.07 -6.60 -34.21
C GLY A 298 14.70 -6.51 -32.85
N SER A 299 15.58 -7.47 -32.58
CA SER A 299 16.96 -7.36 -32.14
C SER A 299 17.55 -5.95 -31.86
N SER A 300 16.78 -4.85 -31.91
CA SER A 300 17.22 -3.49 -31.66
C SER A 300 17.00 -3.09 -30.20
N ASP A 301 15.86 -3.37 -29.55
CA ASP A 301 15.54 -2.69 -28.28
C ASP A 301 16.03 -3.43 -27.01
N ALA A 302 15.90 -4.77 -26.99
CA ALA A 302 16.44 -5.63 -25.95
C ALA A 302 17.90 -5.97 -26.28
N ARG A 303 18.79 -5.63 -25.35
CA ARG A 303 20.25 -5.77 -25.49
C ARG A 303 20.79 -7.05 -24.82
N ALA A 304 19.90 -7.84 -24.23
CA ALA A 304 20.16 -9.14 -23.64
C ALA A 304 18.94 -10.06 -23.77
N THR A 305 19.14 -11.35 -23.51
CA THR A 305 18.13 -12.42 -23.48
C THR A 305 18.22 -13.20 -22.18
N GLY A 306 17.18 -13.99 -21.86
CA GLY A 306 17.11 -14.81 -20.64
C GLY A 306 16.08 -14.31 -19.64
N GLY A 307 15.56 -15.22 -18.82
CA GLY A 307 14.43 -14.93 -17.93
C GLY A 307 13.16 -14.55 -18.68
N THR A 308 12.15 -14.09 -17.95
CA THR A 308 10.96 -13.46 -18.55
C THR A 308 11.27 -11.99 -18.82
N ILE A 309 11.14 -11.58 -20.09
CA ILE A 309 11.46 -10.21 -20.52
C ILE A 309 10.17 -9.38 -20.54
N THR A 310 10.16 -8.26 -19.83
CA THR A 310 9.11 -7.25 -19.87
C THR A 310 9.70 -5.88 -20.19
N THR A 311 8.83 -4.91 -20.48
CA THR A 311 9.24 -3.55 -20.79
C THR A 311 8.31 -2.57 -20.08
N VAL A 312 8.88 -1.64 -19.32
CA VAL A 312 8.14 -0.63 -18.55
C VAL A 312 8.76 0.73 -18.83
N GLY A 313 8.02 1.63 -19.48
CA GLY A 313 8.55 2.91 -19.94
C GLY A 313 9.76 2.71 -20.87
N ASP A 314 10.90 3.30 -20.52
CA ASP A 314 12.17 3.20 -21.26
C ASP A 314 13.05 2.02 -20.83
N TYR A 315 12.57 1.17 -19.92
CA TYR A 315 13.35 0.07 -19.36
C TYR A 315 12.91 -1.28 -19.90
N VAL A 316 13.89 -2.13 -20.18
CA VAL A 316 13.75 -3.58 -20.38
C VAL A 316 14.08 -4.25 -19.06
N ILE A 317 13.21 -5.18 -18.63
CA ILE A 317 13.34 -5.89 -17.36
C ILE A 317 13.40 -7.39 -17.65
N HIS A 318 14.36 -8.09 -17.05
CA HIS A 318 14.49 -9.53 -17.06
C HIS A 318 14.20 -10.06 -15.66
N ASN A 319 13.18 -10.90 -15.53
CA ASN A 319 12.82 -11.55 -14.28
C ASN A 319 13.21 -13.03 -14.31
N PHE A 320 14.05 -13.46 -13.38
CA PHE A 320 14.47 -14.84 -13.20
C PHE A 320 13.82 -15.40 -11.94
N THR A 321 12.84 -16.29 -12.14
CA THR A 321 12.14 -17.04 -11.09
C THR A 321 12.66 -18.48 -10.94
N SER A 322 13.59 -18.87 -11.80
CA SER A 322 14.35 -20.12 -11.78
C SER A 322 15.76 -19.88 -12.34
N ASN A 323 16.66 -20.87 -12.18
CA ASN A 323 18.02 -20.78 -12.72
C ASN A 323 18.01 -20.54 -14.23
N GLY A 324 18.94 -19.72 -14.70
CA GLY A 324 19.05 -19.38 -16.12
C GLY A 324 20.32 -18.63 -16.45
N THR A 325 20.33 -17.99 -17.61
CA THR A 325 21.47 -17.20 -18.08
C THR A 325 20.95 -15.89 -18.66
N LEU A 326 21.53 -14.76 -18.24
CA LEU A 326 21.40 -13.49 -18.94
C LEU A 326 22.47 -13.43 -20.03
N ALA A 327 22.07 -13.58 -21.29
CA ALA A 327 22.99 -13.53 -22.43
C ALA A 327 22.88 -12.16 -23.13
N VAL A 328 23.93 -11.35 -23.00
CA VAL A 328 24.06 -10.03 -23.60
C VAL A 328 24.30 -10.17 -25.10
N THR A 329 23.39 -9.62 -25.89
CA THR A 329 23.41 -9.67 -27.35
C THR A 329 23.95 -8.38 -27.96
N ASP A 330 23.99 -7.28 -27.20
CA ASP A 330 24.56 -5.99 -27.61
C ASP A 330 25.69 -5.59 -26.65
N SER A 331 26.93 -5.51 -27.15
CA SER A 331 28.12 -5.19 -26.36
C SER A 331 28.13 -3.78 -25.77
N SER A 332 27.20 -2.90 -26.16
CA SER A 332 27.00 -1.60 -25.50
C SER A 332 26.29 -1.71 -24.13
N LEU A 333 25.73 -2.87 -23.79
CA LEU A 333 25.22 -3.17 -22.45
C LEU A 333 26.35 -3.59 -21.52
N ILE A 334 26.95 -2.60 -20.88
CA ILE A 334 28.02 -2.79 -19.89
C ILE A 334 27.52 -2.69 -18.44
N GLU A 335 26.38 -2.04 -18.21
CA GLU A 335 25.82 -1.80 -16.87
C GLU A 335 24.31 -2.02 -16.83
N VAL A 336 23.83 -2.54 -15.69
CA VAL A 336 22.42 -2.82 -15.40
C VAL A 336 22.07 -2.42 -13.97
N GLU A 337 20.80 -2.18 -13.71
CA GLU A 337 20.25 -2.27 -12.35
C GLU A 337 19.91 -3.72 -12.03
N VAL A 338 20.19 -4.17 -10.82
CA VAL A 338 19.83 -5.53 -10.40
C VAL A 338 19.34 -5.57 -8.96
N LEU A 339 18.30 -6.36 -8.74
CA LEU A 339 17.83 -6.81 -7.43
C LEU A 339 18.02 -8.32 -7.35
N VAL A 340 18.76 -8.78 -6.35
CA VAL A 340 19.00 -10.20 -6.08
C VAL A 340 18.35 -10.52 -4.73
N VAL A 341 17.43 -11.47 -4.71
CA VAL A 341 16.68 -11.88 -3.52
C VAL A 341 16.93 -13.34 -3.23
N GLY A 342 17.46 -13.68 -2.06
CA GLY A 342 17.66 -15.06 -1.61
C GLY A 342 16.34 -15.78 -1.32
N GLY A 343 16.35 -17.11 -1.25
CA GLY A 343 15.19 -17.88 -0.79
C GLY A 343 14.94 -17.69 0.71
N GLY A 344 13.68 -17.73 1.15
CA GLY A 344 13.34 -17.68 2.57
C GLY A 344 13.61 -19.01 3.27
N GLY A 345 13.87 -18.98 4.58
CA GLY A 345 14.00 -20.17 5.41
C GLY A 345 12.65 -20.80 5.73
N GLY A 346 12.63 -22.11 5.99
CA GLY A 346 11.43 -22.82 6.46
C GLY A 346 11.10 -22.54 7.92
N GLY A 347 9.82 -22.57 8.27
CA GLY A 347 9.34 -22.46 9.65
C GLY A 347 9.58 -23.74 10.46
N GLY A 348 9.75 -23.59 11.77
CA GLY A 348 9.92 -24.70 12.69
C GLY A 348 8.60 -25.40 13.05
N ALA A 349 8.69 -26.67 13.43
CA ALA A 349 7.60 -27.45 14.03
C ALA A 349 7.59 -27.35 15.57
N ASP A 350 6.53 -27.87 16.22
CA ASP A 350 6.41 -28.00 17.68
C ASP A 350 6.50 -26.65 18.42
N TYR A 351 5.57 -25.75 18.12
CA TYR A 351 5.64 -24.34 18.54
C TYR A 351 6.88 -23.64 17.97
N GLY A 352 7.21 -23.97 16.73
CA GLY A 352 8.43 -23.52 16.09
C GLY A 352 8.37 -22.04 15.71
N GLY A 353 9.54 -21.41 15.64
CA GLY A 353 9.68 -20.05 15.15
C GLY A 353 9.42 -19.97 13.65
N GLY A 354 9.04 -18.79 13.18
CA GLY A 354 8.94 -18.51 11.74
C GLY A 354 10.31 -18.53 11.07
N GLY A 355 10.37 -18.90 9.79
CA GLY A 355 11.59 -18.85 8.99
C GLY A 355 12.00 -17.41 8.65
N GLY A 356 13.29 -17.14 8.54
CA GLY A 356 13.78 -15.82 8.13
C GLY A 356 13.57 -15.57 6.63
N GLY A 357 13.35 -14.32 6.24
CA GLY A 357 13.32 -13.93 4.84
C GLY A 357 14.71 -14.00 4.18
N GLY A 358 14.76 -14.16 2.86
CA GLY A 358 15.99 -14.07 2.09
C GLY A 358 16.61 -12.67 2.12
N ALA A 359 17.92 -12.58 1.87
CA ALA A 359 18.59 -11.29 1.72
C ALA A 359 18.03 -10.57 0.49
N VAL A 360 17.95 -9.24 0.54
CA VAL A 360 17.60 -8.39 -0.59
C VAL A 360 18.76 -7.46 -0.87
N LEU A 361 19.40 -7.64 -2.03
CA LEU A 361 20.54 -6.83 -2.46
C LEU A 361 20.17 -6.08 -3.74
N TYR A 362 20.15 -4.75 -3.65
CA TYR A 362 19.91 -3.86 -4.79
C TYR A 362 21.21 -3.18 -5.22
N SER A 363 21.48 -3.15 -6.51
CA SER A 363 22.54 -2.35 -7.11
C SER A 363 21.98 -1.53 -8.26
N ALA A 364 22.08 -0.20 -8.15
CA ALA A 364 21.61 0.74 -9.16
C ALA A 364 22.55 0.83 -10.39
N SER A 365 23.77 0.29 -10.30
CA SER A 365 24.77 0.37 -11.38
C SER A 365 25.74 -0.81 -11.28
N LYS A 366 25.28 -1.99 -11.67
CA LYS A 366 26.08 -3.21 -11.73
C LYS A 366 26.75 -3.34 -13.10
N THR A 367 28.07 -3.20 -13.13
CA THR A 367 28.88 -3.54 -14.31
C THR A 367 28.89 -5.04 -14.53
N LEU A 368 28.60 -5.46 -15.77
CA LEU A 368 28.53 -6.85 -16.19
C LEU A 368 29.95 -7.44 -16.35
N SER A 369 30.24 -8.57 -15.70
CA SER A 369 31.57 -9.20 -15.81
C SER A 369 31.82 -9.89 -17.16
N SER A 370 30.77 -10.24 -17.89
CA SER A 370 30.84 -10.92 -19.19
C SER A 370 29.55 -10.77 -19.99
N SER A 371 29.55 -11.21 -21.25
CA SER A 371 28.37 -11.23 -22.11
C SER A 371 27.43 -12.43 -21.86
N SER A 372 27.78 -13.34 -20.95
CA SER A 372 26.96 -14.51 -20.62
C SER A 372 27.02 -14.77 -19.12
N ILE A 373 26.03 -14.26 -18.40
CA ILE A 373 26.00 -14.30 -16.94
C ILE A 373 25.05 -15.38 -16.48
N THR A 374 25.56 -16.34 -15.71
CA THR A 374 24.73 -17.34 -15.03
C THR A 374 23.94 -16.70 -13.90
N VAL A 375 22.64 -16.98 -13.86
CA VAL A 375 21.70 -16.53 -12.82
C VAL A 375 21.26 -17.74 -12.02
N THR A 376 21.47 -17.70 -10.70
CA THR A 376 20.99 -18.73 -9.78
C THR A 376 19.89 -18.14 -8.91
N VAL A 377 18.75 -18.83 -8.83
CA VAL A 377 17.62 -18.45 -7.97
C VAL A 377 17.56 -19.42 -6.80
N GLY A 378 17.69 -18.90 -5.60
CA GLY A 378 17.64 -19.66 -4.37
C GLY A 378 16.27 -20.29 -4.13
N THR A 379 16.23 -21.58 -3.83
CA THR A 379 15.00 -22.26 -3.41
C THR A 379 14.59 -21.81 -2.00
N GLY A 380 13.30 -21.91 -1.69
CA GLY A 380 12.86 -21.80 -0.30
C GLY A 380 13.34 -22.98 0.55
N GLY A 381 13.54 -22.73 1.84
CA GLY A 381 13.92 -23.76 2.81
C GLY A 381 12.75 -24.67 3.17
N THR A 382 13.02 -25.93 3.48
CA THR A 382 12.00 -26.91 3.90
C THR A 382 11.43 -26.54 5.27
N GLY A 383 10.12 -26.59 5.45
CA GLY A 383 9.50 -26.42 6.78
C GLY A 383 9.47 -27.73 7.56
N GLY A 384 9.32 -27.67 8.89
CA GLY A 384 9.10 -28.85 9.73
C GLY A 384 10.35 -29.38 10.46
N TRP A 385 10.51 -30.71 10.53
CA TRP A 385 11.62 -31.39 11.20
C TRP A 385 12.38 -32.31 10.23
N PRO A 386 13.64 -32.01 9.87
CA PRO A 386 14.37 -30.77 10.16
C PRO A 386 13.88 -29.59 9.30
N SER A 387 13.85 -28.39 9.88
CA SER A 387 13.63 -27.16 9.12
C SER A 387 14.92 -26.79 8.37
N GLY A 388 14.76 -26.30 7.14
CA GLY A 388 15.85 -26.01 6.20
C GLY A 388 16.02 -24.52 5.94
N ASP A 389 17.27 -24.10 5.78
CA ASP A 389 17.62 -22.75 5.33
C ASP A 389 17.21 -22.54 3.87
N GLY A 390 16.91 -21.30 3.50
CA GLY A 390 16.74 -20.91 2.10
C GLY A 390 18.06 -20.96 1.33
N GLY A 391 17.96 -21.23 0.03
CA GLY A 391 19.09 -21.16 -0.89
C GLY A 391 19.48 -19.72 -1.22
N ALA A 392 20.77 -19.50 -1.52
CA ALA A 392 21.24 -18.20 -2.00
C ALA A 392 20.88 -17.97 -3.47
N SER A 393 20.56 -16.72 -3.83
CA SER A 393 20.45 -16.28 -5.21
C SER A 393 21.72 -15.56 -5.63
N VAL A 394 22.14 -15.73 -6.88
CA VAL A 394 23.40 -15.19 -7.39
C VAL A 394 23.19 -14.55 -8.76
N PHE A 395 23.69 -13.32 -8.89
CA PHE A 395 23.79 -12.62 -10.16
C PHE A 395 25.15 -11.93 -10.26
N ASP A 396 25.99 -12.37 -11.19
CA ASP A 396 27.24 -11.69 -11.55
C ASP A 396 28.14 -11.34 -10.33
N GLY A 397 28.30 -12.29 -9.41
CA GLY A 397 29.07 -12.13 -8.16
C GLY A 397 28.32 -11.44 -7.02
N VAL A 398 27.12 -10.91 -7.24
CA VAL A 398 26.20 -10.48 -6.16
C VAL A 398 25.52 -11.72 -5.60
N VAL A 399 25.76 -12.01 -4.32
CA VAL A 399 25.22 -13.19 -3.63
C VAL A 399 24.24 -12.74 -2.55
N ALA A 400 22.95 -12.95 -2.78
CA ALA A 400 21.91 -12.74 -1.78
C ALA A 400 21.68 -14.06 -1.02
N ASN A 401 22.14 -14.12 0.22
CA ASN A 401 21.99 -15.31 1.06
C ASN A 401 20.52 -15.65 1.32
N GLY A 402 20.22 -16.93 1.47
CA GLY A 402 18.90 -17.35 1.91
C GLY A 402 18.67 -17.11 3.40
N GLY A 403 17.40 -17.04 3.80
CA GLY A 403 16.99 -16.90 5.19
C GLY A 403 17.22 -18.17 5.99
N LYS A 404 17.46 -18.02 7.29
CA LYS A 404 17.66 -19.15 8.20
C LYS A 404 16.35 -19.80 8.58
N ALA A 405 16.38 -21.11 8.80
CA ALA A 405 15.24 -21.86 9.28
C ALA A 405 14.82 -21.40 10.69
N GLY A 406 13.53 -21.39 10.95
CA GLY A 406 12.99 -21.23 12.30
C GLY A 406 13.36 -22.42 13.17
N LYS A 407 13.66 -22.17 14.45
CA LYS A 407 13.99 -23.23 15.40
C LYS A 407 12.74 -24.02 15.75
N VAL A 408 12.94 -25.31 15.90
CA VAL A 408 11.96 -26.33 16.28
C VAL A 408 11.82 -26.38 17.80
N GLY A 409 10.64 -26.74 18.33
CA GLY A 409 10.46 -26.98 19.76
C GLY A 409 10.48 -25.71 20.63
N LYS A 410 9.44 -24.87 20.53
CA LYS A 410 9.32 -23.57 21.24
C LYS A 410 10.50 -22.63 20.94
N GLY A 411 10.91 -22.63 19.68
CA GLY A 411 12.19 -22.07 19.22
C GLY A 411 12.09 -20.66 18.66
N ASP A 412 13.24 -19.99 18.65
CA ASP A 412 13.42 -18.67 18.04
C ASP A 412 13.11 -18.66 16.54
N GLY A 413 12.67 -17.51 16.04
CA GLY A 413 12.56 -17.27 14.61
C GLY A 413 13.92 -17.34 13.92
N GLY A 414 13.92 -17.73 12.65
CA GLY A 414 15.11 -17.73 11.81
C GLY A 414 15.54 -16.31 11.48
N ALA A 415 16.85 -16.05 11.48
CA ALA A 415 17.40 -14.78 11.01
C ALA A 415 17.23 -14.62 9.49
N SER A 416 17.08 -13.39 9.02
CA SER A 416 17.05 -13.12 7.57
C SER A 416 18.41 -13.35 6.93
N GLY A 417 18.43 -13.53 5.60
CA GLY A 417 19.67 -13.58 4.83
C GLY A 417 20.46 -12.26 4.90
N SER A 418 19.81 -11.14 5.24
CA SER A 418 20.44 -9.84 5.50
C SER A 418 21.03 -9.71 6.91
N GLY A 419 20.85 -10.72 7.78
CA GLY A 419 21.39 -10.76 9.13
C GLY A 419 20.47 -10.18 10.22
N ASN A 420 19.24 -9.78 9.89
CA ASN A 420 18.29 -9.34 10.92
C ASN A 420 17.84 -10.55 11.74
N ALA A 421 17.91 -10.43 13.06
CA ALA A 421 17.55 -11.52 13.96
C ALA A 421 16.06 -11.87 13.87
N GLY A 422 15.74 -13.16 14.05
CA GLY A 422 14.39 -13.55 14.41
C GLY A 422 14.12 -13.26 15.89
N GLY A 423 12.84 -13.18 16.25
CA GLY A 423 12.42 -13.01 17.64
C GLY A 423 12.61 -14.28 18.44
N SER A 424 12.86 -14.13 19.75
CA SER A 424 13.01 -15.26 20.66
C SER A 424 11.66 -15.93 20.95
N GLY A 425 11.63 -17.27 20.96
CA GLY A 425 10.44 -18.05 21.33
C GLY A 425 10.17 -18.06 22.84
N SER A 426 8.99 -18.54 23.26
CA SER A 426 8.64 -18.71 24.68
C SER A 426 8.39 -20.16 25.06
N SER A 427 9.38 -20.74 25.75
CA SER A 427 9.36 -22.12 26.24
C SER A 427 8.29 -22.37 27.31
N SER A 428 7.95 -21.35 28.10
CA SER A 428 6.97 -21.43 29.19
C SER A 428 5.52 -21.48 28.72
N ARG A 429 5.21 -20.94 27.54
CA ARG A 429 3.83 -20.81 27.02
C ARG A 429 3.58 -21.51 25.68
N GLY A 430 4.63 -22.00 25.02
CA GLY A 430 4.50 -22.78 23.78
C GLY A 430 4.24 -21.89 22.56
N THR A 431 5.03 -20.83 22.39
CA THR A 431 4.96 -19.96 21.21
C THR A 431 6.32 -19.80 20.55
N GLY A 432 6.33 -19.79 19.23
CA GLY A 432 7.50 -19.49 18.42
C GLY A 432 7.68 -17.98 18.22
N GLY A 433 8.94 -17.55 18.08
CA GLY A 433 9.24 -16.18 17.67
C GLY A 433 9.09 -15.98 16.17
N GLY A 434 8.87 -14.74 15.73
CA GLY A 434 8.78 -14.39 14.32
C GLY A 434 10.15 -14.41 13.65
N GLY A 435 10.23 -14.85 12.40
CA GLY A 435 11.45 -14.81 11.60
C GLY A 435 11.84 -13.37 11.24
N GLY A 436 13.14 -13.10 11.14
CA GLY A 436 13.65 -11.80 10.67
C GLY A 436 13.34 -11.59 9.19
N GLY A 437 12.95 -10.38 8.82
CA GLY A 437 12.83 -9.96 7.42
C GLY A 437 14.10 -9.26 6.92
N ALA A 438 14.19 -9.00 5.62
CA ALA A 438 15.30 -8.28 5.03
C ALA A 438 15.36 -6.81 5.48
N GLY A 439 14.21 -6.22 5.80
CA GLY A 439 14.05 -4.82 6.23
C GLY A 439 13.94 -4.61 7.75
N GLY A 440 13.76 -5.68 8.54
CA GLY A 440 13.71 -5.56 10.00
C GLY A 440 13.73 -6.90 10.75
N PRO A 441 14.03 -6.88 12.06
CA PRO A 441 14.01 -8.09 12.90
C PRO A 441 12.59 -8.63 13.06
N GLY A 442 12.50 -9.93 13.39
CA GLY A 442 11.24 -10.55 13.79
C GLY A 442 10.92 -10.29 15.25
N GLU A 443 9.64 -10.31 15.61
CA GLU A 443 9.19 -9.99 16.96
C GLU A 443 9.18 -11.23 17.87
N THR A 444 9.38 -10.99 19.16
CA THR A 444 9.12 -11.99 20.21
C THR A 444 7.60 -12.18 20.40
N PRO A 445 7.13 -13.33 20.88
CA PRO A 445 5.74 -13.54 21.25
C PRO A 445 5.21 -12.48 22.22
N ASP A 446 3.99 -11.99 22.01
CA ASP A 446 3.27 -11.20 23.01
C ASP A 446 2.66 -12.15 24.06
N LEU A 447 3.12 -11.98 25.30
CA LEU A 447 2.72 -12.78 26.46
C LEU A 447 1.60 -12.12 27.28
N SER A 448 0.93 -11.09 26.74
CA SER A 448 -0.33 -10.59 27.29
C SER A 448 -1.48 -11.62 27.11
N ALA A 449 -2.71 -11.30 27.53
CA ALA A 449 -3.79 -12.26 27.83
C ALA A 449 -4.19 -13.25 26.70
N PHE A 450 -3.74 -13.02 25.46
CA PHE A 450 -3.86 -13.95 24.34
C PHE A 450 -2.47 -14.26 23.82
N ILE A 451 -1.90 -15.37 24.29
CA ILE A 451 -0.59 -15.91 23.91
C ILE A 451 -0.41 -15.84 22.38
N LYS A 452 0.30 -14.81 21.89
CA LYS A 452 0.47 -14.54 20.45
C LYS A 452 1.88 -14.94 20.01
N GLY A 453 1.99 -15.70 18.93
CA GLY A 453 3.28 -15.96 18.26
C GLY A 453 3.92 -14.66 17.76
N GLY A 454 5.25 -14.63 17.68
CA GLY A 454 5.95 -13.43 17.22
C GLY A 454 5.67 -13.12 15.75
N ASP A 455 5.44 -11.84 15.41
CA ASP A 455 5.25 -11.42 14.02
C ASP A 455 6.57 -11.43 13.25
N GLY A 456 6.51 -11.80 11.97
CA GLY A 456 7.66 -11.79 11.07
C GLY A 456 8.12 -10.38 10.73
N GLY A 457 9.44 -10.21 10.63
CA GLY A 457 10.04 -8.92 10.28
C GLY A 457 9.72 -8.50 8.84
N VAL A 458 9.61 -7.19 8.61
CA VAL A 458 9.31 -6.61 7.30
C VAL A 458 10.44 -6.88 6.29
N GLY A 459 10.09 -7.09 5.02
CA GLY A 459 11.01 -7.13 3.89
C GLY A 459 11.49 -5.74 3.46
N VAL A 460 12.28 -5.70 2.38
CA VAL A 460 12.74 -4.46 1.74
C VAL A 460 11.85 -4.15 0.54
N GLU A 461 11.41 -2.90 0.44
CA GLU A 461 10.63 -2.39 -0.69
C GLU A 461 11.55 -2.07 -1.89
N SER A 462 11.12 -2.43 -3.11
CA SER A 462 11.83 -2.12 -4.35
C SER A 462 10.86 -1.95 -5.51
N ALA A 463 11.09 -0.91 -6.32
CA ALA A 463 10.34 -0.61 -7.53
C ALA A 463 11.01 -1.14 -8.82
N ILE A 464 12.00 -2.04 -8.70
CA ILE A 464 12.81 -2.47 -9.84
C ILE A 464 11.99 -3.21 -10.92
N SER A 465 10.91 -3.89 -10.53
CA SER A 465 9.96 -4.59 -11.41
C SER A 465 9.08 -3.65 -12.22
N GLY A 466 9.12 -2.33 -11.95
CA GLY A 466 8.23 -1.31 -12.50
C GLY A 466 7.09 -0.92 -11.56
N THR A 467 6.90 -1.64 -10.45
CA THR A 467 5.95 -1.36 -9.36
C THR A 467 6.63 -1.57 -8.02
N SER A 468 6.21 -0.82 -6.99
CA SER A 468 6.80 -0.97 -5.65
C SER A 468 6.31 -2.25 -4.99
N ASP A 469 7.22 -3.17 -4.72
CA ASP A 469 6.95 -4.48 -4.11
C ASP A 469 7.90 -4.74 -2.93
N TYR A 470 7.47 -5.54 -1.96
CA TYR A 470 8.32 -5.96 -0.84
C TYR A 470 8.95 -7.32 -1.11
N TYR A 471 10.20 -7.51 -0.68
CA TYR A 471 10.95 -8.76 -0.81
C TYR A 471 11.61 -9.15 0.52
N GLY A 472 11.68 -10.45 0.79
CA GLY A 472 12.40 -11.02 1.93
C GLY A 472 11.70 -10.82 3.27
N GLY A 473 10.37 -10.89 3.33
CA GLY A 473 9.63 -10.84 4.60
C GLY A 473 9.86 -12.07 5.48
N GLY A 474 9.92 -11.92 6.80
CA GLY A 474 10.05 -13.04 7.74
C GLY A 474 8.72 -13.76 7.99
N GLY A 475 8.74 -15.05 8.32
CA GLY A 475 7.54 -15.81 8.68
C GLY A 475 7.09 -15.54 10.12
N GLY A 476 5.79 -15.66 10.41
CA GLY A 476 5.25 -15.56 11.77
C GLY A 476 5.51 -16.83 12.60
N GLY A 477 5.64 -16.67 13.91
CA GLY A 477 5.85 -17.78 14.85
C GLY A 477 4.58 -18.57 15.17
N GLY A 478 4.74 -19.87 15.43
CA GLY A 478 3.63 -20.78 15.75
C GLY A 478 3.01 -20.51 17.12
N GLY A 479 1.70 -20.72 17.23
CA GLY A 479 0.93 -20.58 18.47
C GLY A 479 0.66 -21.93 19.15
N ARG A 480 0.40 -21.94 20.47
CA ARG A 480 -0.15 -23.13 21.16
C ARG A 480 -1.64 -23.25 20.88
N GLY A 481 -2.22 -24.47 20.81
CA GLY A 481 -3.67 -24.65 20.67
C GLY A 481 -4.51 -23.69 21.54
N GLY A 482 -5.26 -22.79 20.89
CA GLY A 482 -6.04 -21.71 21.51
C GLY A 482 -5.38 -20.32 21.56
N GLY A 483 -4.11 -20.17 21.16
CA GLY A 483 -3.38 -18.91 21.03
C GLY A 483 -3.39 -18.32 19.61
N ILE A 484 -3.11 -17.02 19.50
CA ILE A 484 -3.06 -16.29 18.22
C ILE A 484 -1.69 -16.55 17.57
N SER A 485 -1.65 -16.88 16.28
CA SER A 485 -0.36 -17.07 15.59
C SER A 485 0.26 -15.73 15.16
N GLY A 486 1.58 -15.69 15.01
CA GLY A 486 2.26 -14.51 14.49
C GLY A 486 1.92 -14.27 13.02
N ASN A 487 1.76 -13.02 12.63
CA ASN A 487 1.59 -12.64 11.22
C ASN A 487 2.93 -12.77 10.48
N GLY A 488 2.90 -13.07 9.19
CA GLY A 488 4.08 -12.95 8.33
C GLY A 488 4.41 -11.48 8.03
N GLY A 489 5.68 -11.18 7.84
CA GLY A 489 6.16 -9.86 7.45
C GLY A 489 5.91 -9.57 5.95
N LEU A 490 5.75 -8.28 5.61
CA LEU A 490 5.62 -7.85 4.22
C LEU A 490 6.80 -8.34 3.39
N GLY A 491 6.55 -8.71 2.13
CA GLY A 491 7.54 -9.37 1.27
C GLY A 491 7.48 -10.89 1.31
N GLY A 492 6.27 -11.41 1.50
CA GLY A 492 5.93 -12.82 1.29
C GLY A 492 6.13 -13.74 2.49
N GLY A 493 6.32 -13.19 3.70
CA GLY A 493 6.33 -13.99 4.91
C GLY A 493 4.98 -14.67 5.15
N ALA A 494 4.99 -15.96 5.48
CA ALA A 494 3.77 -16.67 5.87
C ALA A 494 3.45 -16.46 7.35
N SER A 495 2.16 -16.38 7.70
CA SER A 495 1.75 -16.38 9.10
C SER A 495 2.09 -17.71 9.78
N GLY A 496 2.34 -17.68 11.08
CA GLY A 496 2.37 -18.89 11.88
C GLY A 496 1.00 -19.56 11.94
N SER A 497 0.95 -20.77 12.47
CA SER A 497 -0.32 -21.46 12.72
C SER A 497 -0.32 -22.20 14.05
N SER A 498 -1.52 -22.63 14.46
CA SER A 498 -1.69 -23.63 15.51
C SER A 498 -2.04 -25.03 14.95
N PHE A 499 -2.43 -25.14 13.67
CA PHE A 499 -3.00 -26.37 13.09
C PHE A 499 -2.65 -26.63 11.61
N SER A 500 -1.81 -25.81 10.95
CA SER A 500 -1.52 -25.90 9.50
C SER A 500 -0.12 -25.43 9.11
N SER A 501 0.36 -25.70 7.90
CA SER A 501 1.65 -25.18 7.42
C SER A 501 1.41 -24.05 6.41
N TYR A 502 1.73 -22.81 6.78
CA TYR A 502 1.67 -21.68 5.83
C TYR A 502 3.05 -21.45 5.22
N HIS A 503 3.11 -21.49 3.88
CA HIS A 503 4.35 -21.39 3.13
C HIS A 503 4.66 -19.93 2.77
N GLY A 504 5.94 -19.57 2.81
CA GLY A 504 6.40 -18.29 2.29
C GLY A 504 6.07 -18.17 0.79
N SER A 505 5.73 -16.97 0.35
CA SER A 505 5.31 -16.71 -1.03
C SER A 505 6.47 -16.91 -1.99
N ALA A 506 6.25 -17.69 -3.05
CA ALA A 506 7.28 -17.90 -4.08
C ALA A 506 7.71 -16.58 -4.73
N PHE A 507 8.97 -16.51 -5.17
CA PHE A 507 9.59 -15.37 -5.88
C PHE A 507 9.70 -14.08 -5.07
N THR A 508 9.51 -14.16 -3.76
CA THR A 508 9.65 -13.00 -2.85
C THR A 508 10.80 -13.18 -1.88
N GLY A 509 11.32 -14.40 -1.71
CA GLY A 509 12.24 -14.74 -0.64
C GLY A 509 11.58 -14.78 0.75
N GLY A 510 10.25 -14.81 0.85
CA GLY A 510 9.55 -14.79 2.12
C GLY A 510 9.77 -16.03 2.99
N GLY A 511 9.85 -15.86 4.31
CA GLY A 511 10.01 -16.95 5.27
C GLY A 511 8.73 -17.77 5.50
N GLY A 512 8.89 -19.06 5.79
CA GLY A 512 7.77 -19.95 6.12
C GLY A 512 7.22 -19.74 7.53
N GLY A 513 5.93 -19.96 7.72
CA GLY A 513 5.27 -19.84 9.02
C GLY A 513 5.66 -20.96 9.99
N GLY A 514 5.88 -20.63 11.26
CA GLY A 514 6.07 -21.60 12.33
C GLY A 514 4.75 -22.30 12.68
N ALA A 515 4.81 -23.57 13.06
CA ALA A 515 3.64 -24.36 13.42
C ALA A 515 3.55 -24.63 14.93
N GLY A 516 2.33 -24.61 15.45
CA GLY A 516 1.98 -25.10 16.79
C GLY A 516 1.91 -26.62 16.87
N ASP A 517 2.05 -27.17 18.07
CA ASP A 517 1.83 -28.61 18.37
C ASP A 517 2.57 -29.55 17.37
N SER A 518 2.13 -30.80 17.15
CA SER A 518 2.80 -31.80 16.29
C SER A 518 2.81 -31.50 14.78
N TYR A 519 2.52 -30.27 14.37
CA TYR A 519 2.39 -29.88 12.97
C TYR A 519 3.70 -29.38 12.38
N THR A 520 3.89 -29.59 11.08
CA THR A 520 5.07 -29.13 10.34
C THR A 520 4.97 -27.64 10.06
N GLY A 521 6.04 -26.88 10.34
CA GLY A 521 6.15 -25.50 9.85
C GLY A 521 6.11 -25.45 8.32
N GLY A 522 5.74 -24.29 7.76
CA GLY A 522 5.70 -24.11 6.31
C GLY A 522 7.08 -23.90 5.70
N SER A 523 7.23 -24.25 4.43
CA SER A 523 8.45 -23.97 3.67
C SER A 523 8.61 -22.47 3.41
N GLY A 524 9.85 -22.02 3.24
CA GLY A 524 10.12 -20.67 2.72
C GLY A 524 9.74 -20.54 1.25
N GLY A 525 9.60 -19.29 0.80
CA GLY A 525 9.42 -18.91 -0.59
C GLY A 525 10.75 -18.91 -1.33
N SER A 526 10.72 -19.21 -2.64
CA SER A 526 11.88 -19.03 -3.52
C SER A 526 12.30 -17.57 -3.62
N GLY A 527 13.58 -17.35 -3.90
CA GLY A 527 14.13 -16.05 -4.25
C GLY A 527 13.74 -15.60 -5.66
N VAL A 528 14.29 -14.47 -6.08
CA VAL A 528 14.11 -13.91 -7.43
C VAL A 528 15.33 -13.07 -7.81
N VAL A 529 15.64 -13.00 -9.10
CA VAL A 529 16.63 -12.04 -9.63
C VAL A 529 15.97 -11.18 -10.69
N ILE A 530 15.99 -9.87 -10.50
CA ILE A 530 15.39 -8.89 -11.41
C ILE A 530 16.50 -8.00 -11.95
N VAL A 531 16.68 -7.98 -13.26
CA VAL A 531 17.67 -7.16 -13.95
C VAL A 531 16.94 -6.14 -14.81
N ARG A 532 17.33 -4.87 -14.75
CA ARG A 532 16.70 -3.78 -15.51
C ARG A 532 17.75 -2.94 -16.22
N TYR A 533 17.50 -2.57 -17.47
CA TYR A 533 18.34 -1.62 -18.21
C TYR A 533 17.51 -0.80 -19.21
N LYS A 534 18.02 0.37 -19.60
CA LYS A 534 17.34 1.20 -20.61
C LYS A 534 17.37 0.55 -21.98
N LYS A 535 16.28 0.65 -22.73
CA LYS A 535 16.18 0.26 -24.14
C LYS A 535 17.33 0.86 -24.93
N LYS A 536 17.72 0.18 -26.01
CA LYS A 536 18.59 0.80 -27.01
C LYS A 536 17.88 2.03 -27.58
N ALA A 537 18.58 3.17 -27.61
CA ALA A 537 18.06 4.35 -28.29
C ALA A 537 17.83 4.02 -29.76
N ALA A 538 16.62 4.23 -30.26
CA ALA A 538 16.32 4.07 -31.67
C ALA A 538 17.21 5.04 -32.46
N SER A 539 18.11 4.51 -33.29
CA SER A 539 18.80 5.34 -34.27
C SER A 539 17.74 5.82 -35.26
N THR A 540 17.32 7.08 -35.16
CA THR A 540 16.49 7.69 -36.19
C THR A 540 17.33 7.73 -37.47
N PRO A 541 16.89 7.12 -38.58
CA PRO A 541 17.59 7.26 -39.84
C PRO A 541 17.56 8.74 -40.23
N SER A 542 18.74 9.36 -40.36
CA SER A 542 18.86 10.74 -40.84
C SER A 542 18.61 10.72 -42.35
N CYS A 543 17.44 11.15 -42.79
CA CYS A 543 17.08 11.21 -44.20
C CYS A 543 17.88 12.31 -44.92
N THR A 544 18.18 12.09 -46.20
CA THR A 544 18.88 13.10 -47.02
C THR A 544 17.93 14.25 -47.39
N THR A 545 18.45 15.37 -47.90
CA THR A 545 17.62 16.54 -48.30
C THR A 545 16.67 16.26 -49.47
N SER A 546 16.78 15.10 -50.12
CA SER A 546 15.84 14.60 -51.13
C SER A 546 14.81 13.61 -50.57
N GLN A 547 14.77 13.42 -49.25
CA GLN A 547 13.91 12.44 -48.57
C GLN A 547 13.27 13.02 -47.29
N TYR A 548 12.11 12.50 -46.90
CA TYR A 548 11.43 12.83 -45.64
C TYR A 548 11.07 11.57 -44.86
N LEU A 549 10.96 11.69 -43.54
CA LEU A 549 10.67 10.60 -42.64
C LEU A 549 9.16 10.34 -42.62
N LYS A 550 8.75 9.14 -43.05
CA LYS A 550 7.36 8.69 -42.98
C LYS A 550 7.33 7.25 -42.48
N ASP A 551 6.56 7.00 -41.42
CA ASP A 551 6.39 5.68 -40.80
C ASP A 551 7.73 4.98 -40.47
N GLY A 552 8.76 5.76 -40.07
CA GLY A 552 10.08 5.25 -39.69
C GLY A 552 11.04 4.95 -40.84
N ALA A 553 10.65 5.24 -42.10
CA ALA A 553 11.49 5.06 -43.28
C ALA A 553 11.70 6.37 -44.05
N CYS A 554 12.84 6.51 -44.72
CA CYS A 554 13.12 7.66 -45.59
C CYS A 554 12.44 7.48 -46.95
N VAL A 555 11.47 8.33 -47.24
CA VAL A 555 10.70 8.34 -48.49
C VAL A 555 11.19 9.48 -49.37
N ALA A 556 11.36 9.23 -50.67
CA ALA A 556 11.79 10.26 -51.62
C ALA A 556 10.76 11.39 -51.76
N CYS A 557 11.24 12.62 -51.81
CA CYS A 557 10.44 13.79 -52.13
C CYS A 557 9.96 13.75 -53.59
N ALA A 558 8.76 14.29 -53.85
CA ALA A 558 8.23 14.43 -55.21
C ALA A 558 9.13 15.36 -56.05
N THR A 559 9.21 15.11 -57.36
CA THR A 559 10.06 15.86 -58.28
C THR A 559 9.81 17.37 -58.17
N GLY A 560 10.84 18.15 -57.81
CA GLY A 560 10.75 19.60 -57.59
C GLY A 560 10.53 20.04 -56.13
N THR A 561 10.50 19.10 -55.18
CA THR A 561 10.42 19.38 -53.74
C THR A 561 11.67 18.88 -53.00
N THR A 562 12.06 19.58 -51.93
CA THR A 562 13.20 19.21 -51.08
C THR A 562 12.80 19.24 -49.60
N SER A 563 13.50 18.46 -48.80
CA SER A 563 13.32 18.35 -47.35
C SER A 563 14.52 18.98 -46.64
N ALA A 564 14.33 19.41 -45.39
CA ALA A 564 15.43 19.91 -44.56
C ALA A 564 16.48 18.83 -44.21
N GLY A 565 16.21 17.55 -44.54
CA GLY A 565 17.03 16.41 -44.16
C GLY A 565 16.87 16.06 -42.66
N GLY A 566 17.51 14.99 -42.21
CA GLY A 566 17.39 14.51 -40.84
C GLY A 566 16.03 13.87 -40.56
N ASN A 567 15.27 14.47 -39.64
CA ASN A 567 13.97 14.00 -39.15
C ASN A 567 12.77 14.75 -39.76
N ALA A 568 12.97 15.52 -40.83
CA ALA A 568 11.92 16.26 -41.51
C ALA A 568 10.80 15.33 -42.00
N THR A 569 9.55 15.65 -41.68
CA THR A 569 8.36 14.82 -41.99
C THR A 569 7.64 15.24 -43.27
N GLU A 570 8.13 16.28 -43.96
CA GLU A 570 7.46 16.87 -45.12
C GLU A 570 8.48 17.41 -46.14
N CYS A 571 8.07 17.45 -47.42
CA CYS A 571 8.85 18.06 -48.50
C CYS A 571 8.25 19.41 -48.88
N THR A 572 9.09 20.42 -49.11
CA THR A 572 8.69 21.77 -49.48
C THR A 572 9.14 22.12 -50.89
N ALA A 573 8.38 22.97 -51.58
CA ALA A 573 8.71 23.42 -52.94
C ALA A 573 9.84 24.46 -52.89
N SER A 574 10.92 24.22 -53.64
CA SER A 574 12.07 25.13 -53.67
C SER A 574 11.69 26.46 -54.31
N SER A 575 11.62 27.52 -53.50
CA SER A 575 11.77 28.90 -53.97
C SER A 575 12.97 29.53 -53.27
N SER A 576 13.86 30.09 -54.08
CA SER A 576 15.19 30.59 -53.76
C SER A 576 15.19 31.93 -53.02
N ALA A 577 15.99 32.10 -51.95
CA ALA A 577 16.93 33.23 -51.76
C ALA A 577 17.71 33.21 -50.41
N SER A 578 19.05 33.20 -50.52
CA SER A 578 20.11 33.89 -49.73
C SER A 578 20.42 33.59 -48.24
N SER A 579 21.69 33.20 -48.05
CA SER A 579 22.57 32.99 -46.86
C SER A 579 23.06 34.33 -46.19
N PRO A 580 24.00 34.40 -45.19
CA PRO A 580 24.71 33.38 -44.36
C PRO A 580 24.93 33.74 -42.84
N GLY A 581 25.38 32.76 -42.03
CA GLY A 581 26.34 33.00 -40.92
C GLY A 581 25.98 32.47 -39.52
N ALA A 582 26.61 31.35 -39.12
CA ALA A 582 26.68 30.81 -37.74
C ALA A 582 27.73 31.57 -36.88
N PRO A 583 27.76 31.44 -35.53
CA PRO A 583 28.29 30.21 -34.89
C PRO A 583 27.49 29.74 -33.65
N GLY A 584 27.60 28.44 -33.37
CA GLY A 584 26.94 27.81 -32.23
C GLY A 584 27.69 27.97 -30.90
N SER A 585 26.96 27.67 -29.82
CA SER A 585 27.51 27.20 -28.54
C SER A 585 26.42 26.54 -27.70
N SER A 586 26.67 25.26 -27.38
CA SER A 586 26.20 24.46 -26.24
C SER A 586 24.71 24.09 -26.08
N PRO A 587 24.41 22.77 -26.04
CA PRO A 587 23.27 22.22 -25.32
C PRO A 587 23.66 21.95 -23.87
N GLU A 588 22.99 22.54 -22.89
CA GLU A 588 23.07 22.03 -21.51
C GLU A 588 21.92 22.59 -20.65
N SER A 589 20.98 21.72 -20.32
CA SER A 589 20.54 21.50 -18.94
C SER A 589 19.40 20.48 -18.95
N SER A 590 19.79 19.22 -18.80
CA SER A 590 18.97 18.16 -18.24
C SER A 590 18.40 18.59 -16.89
N THR A 591 17.09 18.61 -16.72
CA THR A 591 16.50 18.58 -15.37
C THR A 591 16.49 17.14 -14.85
N PRO A 592 17.04 16.88 -13.65
CA PRO A 592 17.09 15.55 -13.05
C PRO A 592 15.70 15.07 -12.62
N SER A 593 15.57 13.76 -12.47
CA SER A 593 14.42 13.10 -11.84
C SER A 593 14.17 13.68 -10.44
N PRO A 594 12.91 13.93 -10.03
CA PRO A 594 12.63 14.64 -8.79
C PRO A 594 13.06 13.82 -7.56
N SER A 595 13.69 14.50 -6.61
CA SER A 595 14.05 13.98 -5.30
C SER A 595 12.80 13.67 -4.45
N PRO A 596 12.90 12.83 -3.39
CA PRO A 596 11.79 12.57 -2.46
C PRO A 596 11.17 13.83 -1.82
N ALA A 597 11.91 14.94 -1.76
CA ALA A 597 11.41 16.23 -1.31
C ALA A 597 10.47 16.90 -2.33
N GLN A 598 10.73 16.69 -3.63
CA GLN A 598 9.90 17.22 -4.71
C GLN A 598 8.58 16.46 -4.84
N GLU A 599 8.56 15.14 -4.61
CA GLU A 599 7.32 14.35 -4.61
C GLU A 599 6.38 14.77 -3.47
N LYS A 600 6.91 14.97 -2.25
CA LYS A 600 6.12 15.45 -1.10
C LYS A 600 5.58 16.88 -1.31
N LYS A 601 6.40 17.75 -1.90
CA LYS A 601 5.98 19.10 -2.30
C LYS A 601 4.86 19.04 -3.34
N GLU A 602 4.98 18.18 -4.35
CA GLU A 602 3.97 18.03 -5.40
C GLU A 602 2.65 17.45 -4.85
N THR A 603 2.70 16.55 -3.87
CA THR A 603 1.50 16.08 -3.15
C THR A 603 0.80 17.22 -2.40
N ALA A 604 1.55 18.02 -1.63
CA ALA A 604 0.98 19.14 -0.89
C ALA A 604 0.42 20.24 -1.81
N GLU A 605 1.05 20.48 -2.97
CA GLU A 605 0.57 21.41 -4.01
C GLU A 605 -0.75 20.94 -4.65
N LYS A 606 -0.92 19.62 -4.87
CA LYS A 606 -2.19 19.06 -5.37
C LYS A 606 -3.34 19.25 -4.39
N THR A 607 -3.09 19.05 -3.09
CA THR A 607 -4.10 19.27 -2.05
C THR A 607 -4.41 20.75 -1.84
N ARG A 608 -3.40 21.63 -1.93
CA ARG A 608 -3.61 23.09 -2.01
C ARG A 608 -4.58 23.43 -3.14
N ASP A 609 -4.32 22.95 -4.35
CA ASP A 609 -5.13 23.31 -5.51
C ASP A 609 -6.57 22.78 -5.39
N SER A 610 -6.77 21.63 -4.72
CA SER A 610 -8.10 21.15 -4.34
C SER A 610 -8.82 22.05 -3.33
N ILE A 611 -8.12 22.57 -2.32
CA ILE A 611 -8.68 23.54 -1.35
C ILE A 611 -9.05 24.86 -2.03
N LEU A 612 -8.21 25.33 -2.96
CA LEU A 612 -8.45 26.56 -3.70
C LEU A 612 -9.64 26.46 -4.66
N ALA A 613 -9.97 25.26 -5.14
CA ALA A 613 -11.12 25.02 -6.00
C ALA A 613 -12.46 25.14 -5.24
N ASP A 614 -12.46 24.97 -3.91
CA ASP A 614 -13.65 25.07 -3.07
C ASP A 614 -13.99 26.53 -2.68
N ILE A 615 -13.08 27.48 -2.93
CA ILE A 615 -13.25 28.90 -2.57
C ILE A 615 -13.80 29.69 -3.77
N ALA A 616 -15.03 30.20 -3.62
CA ALA A 616 -15.71 30.94 -4.70
C ALA A 616 -15.23 32.41 -4.86
N ASP A 617 -14.71 33.04 -3.81
CA ASP A 617 -14.26 34.44 -3.84
C ASP A 617 -12.79 34.54 -4.33
N PRO A 618 -12.51 35.18 -5.48
CA PRO A 618 -11.15 35.28 -6.03
C PRO A 618 -10.14 36.01 -5.12
N ALA A 619 -10.60 36.94 -4.28
CA ALA A 619 -9.72 37.64 -3.34
C ALA A 619 -9.33 36.74 -2.16
N VAL A 620 -10.28 35.93 -1.68
CA VAL A 620 -10.04 34.93 -0.63
C VAL A 620 -9.20 33.76 -1.16
N GLN A 621 -9.37 33.39 -2.43
CA GLN A 621 -8.56 32.38 -3.11
C GLN A 621 -7.08 32.80 -3.18
N LYS A 622 -6.79 34.08 -3.46
CA LYS A 622 -5.42 34.62 -3.43
C LYS A 622 -4.81 34.57 -2.03
N LYS A 623 -5.57 34.88 -0.98
CA LYS A 623 -5.12 34.74 0.43
C LYS A 623 -4.82 33.29 0.78
N ALA A 624 -5.76 32.40 0.49
CA ALA A 624 -5.61 30.98 0.77
C ALA A 624 -4.41 30.38 0.03
N LYS A 625 -4.14 30.82 -1.21
CA LYS A 625 -2.98 30.35 -1.99
C LYS A 625 -1.67 30.77 -1.34
N LEU A 626 -1.53 32.04 -0.94
CA LEU A 626 -0.31 32.53 -0.30
C LEU A 626 -0.04 31.84 1.03
N LEU A 627 -1.07 31.64 1.85
CA LEU A 627 -0.95 30.94 3.13
C LEU A 627 -0.60 29.46 2.95
N ALA A 628 -1.21 28.79 1.98
CA ALA A 628 -0.91 27.40 1.67
C ALA A 628 0.51 27.23 1.10
N ASP A 629 0.95 28.14 0.23
CA ASP A 629 2.32 28.11 -0.30
C ASP A 629 3.38 28.37 0.79
N ALA A 630 3.06 29.22 1.77
CA ALA A 630 3.93 29.43 2.94
C ALA A 630 3.98 28.19 3.84
N ALA A 631 2.83 27.52 4.06
CA ALA A 631 2.77 26.28 4.83
C ALA A 631 3.58 25.14 4.19
N ILE A 632 3.49 24.98 2.86
CA ILE A 632 4.28 23.98 2.10
C ILE A 632 5.79 24.27 2.21
N ALA A 633 6.17 25.55 2.23
CA ALA A 633 7.56 25.97 2.37
C ALA A 633 8.08 25.89 3.82
N GLY A 634 7.21 25.68 4.82
CA GLY A 634 7.57 25.72 6.23
C GLY A 634 7.86 27.14 6.76
N GLU A 635 7.35 28.17 6.08
CA GLU A 635 7.64 29.57 6.38
C GLU A 635 6.49 30.26 7.13
N THR A 636 6.81 31.25 7.96
CA THR A 636 5.79 32.12 8.59
C THR A 636 5.38 33.24 7.65
N VAL A 637 4.18 33.79 7.86
CA VAL A 637 3.63 34.91 7.07
C VAL A 637 3.66 36.19 7.88
N GLN A 638 4.04 37.28 7.23
CA GLN A 638 4.00 38.64 7.75
C GLN A 638 2.75 39.35 7.26
N ILE A 639 2.10 40.12 8.12
CA ILE A 639 0.86 40.84 7.81
C ILE A 639 1.04 42.33 8.08
N LEU A 640 0.68 43.18 7.12
CA LEU A 640 0.64 44.64 7.24
C LEU A 640 -0.78 45.11 6.92
N SER A 641 -1.48 45.61 7.94
CA SER A 641 -2.83 46.14 7.79
C SER A 641 -2.83 47.66 7.82
N ALA A 642 -3.71 48.29 7.03
CA ALA A 642 -3.84 49.74 6.94
C ALA A 642 -5.25 50.16 6.48
N LYS A 643 -5.67 51.38 6.79
CA LYS A 643 -6.94 51.95 6.32
C LYS A 643 -6.72 52.95 5.20
N LEU A 644 -7.27 52.68 4.02
CA LEU A 644 -7.09 53.53 2.84
C LEU A 644 -8.44 53.87 2.18
N SER A 645 -8.65 55.14 1.86
CA SER A 645 -9.79 55.54 1.02
C SER A 645 -9.46 55.35 -0.46
N ALA A 646 -10.30 54.60 -1.17
CA ALA A 646 -10.13 54.32 -2.59
C ALA A 646 -11.50 54.22 -3.30
N ALA A 647 -11.48 54.20 -4.64
CA ALA A 647 -12.69 54.04 -5.44
C ALA A 647 -13.25 52.61 -5.38
N ASP A 648 -12.35 51.62 -5.28
CA ASP A 648 -12.66 50.20 -5.21
C ASP A 648 -11.54 49.44 -4.47
N ALA A 649 -11.75 48.13 -4.25
CA ALA A 649 -10.83 47.27 -3.51
C ALA A 649 -9.47 47.08 -4.21
N ASP A 650 -9.46 47.03 -5.55
CA ASP A 650 -8.23 46.85 -6.33
C ASP A 650 -7.37 48.13 -6.30
N ALA A 651 -8.01 49.30 -6.38
CA ALA A 651 -7.37 50.59 -6.22
C ALA A 651 -6.84 50.80 -4.79
N ALA A 652 -7.53 50.29 -3.77
CA ALA A 652 -7.05 50.30 -2.38
C ALA A 652 -5.77 49.45 -2.23
N CYS A 653 -5.75 48.26 -2.83
CA CYS A 653 -4.59 47.38 -2.86
C CYS A 653 -3.39 47.97 -3.62
N ALA A 654 -3.61 48.52 -4.82
CA ALA A 654 -2.56 49.17 -5.59
C ALA A 654 -1.97 50.39 -4.86
N SER A 655 -2.83 51.17 -4.20
CA SER A 655 -2.41 52.32 -3.39
C SER A 655 -1.63 51.91 -2.15
N ALA A 656 -2.01 50.79 -1.50
CA ALA A 656 -1.30 50.27 -0.35
C ALA A 656 0.12 49.79 -0.71
N TYR A 657 0.29 49.05 -1.80
CA TYR A 657 1.63 48.64 -2.28
C TYR A 657 2.52 49.84 -2.65
N SER A 658 1.95 50.80 -3.39
CA SER A 658 2.68 52.01 -3.80
C SER A 658 3.12 52.85 -2.59
N LYS A 659 2.22 53.10 -1.63
CA LYS A 659 2.51 53.89 -0.43
C LYS A 659 3.35 53.15 0.62
N ALA A 660 3.36 51.83 0.60
CA ALA A 660 4.24 51.01 1.43
C ALA A 660 5.66 50.87 0.84
N ALA A 661 5.88 51.36 -0.39
CA ALA A 661 7.11 51.17 -1.15
C ALA A 661 7.50 49.68 -1.33
N VAL A 662 6.49 48.79 -1.43
CA VAL A 662 6.67 47.35 -1.64
C VAL A 662 6.10 46.94 -2.99
N SER A 663 6.82 46.10 -3.73
CA SER A 663 6.38 45.59 -5.02
C SER A 663 5.12 44.72 -4.89
N SER A 664 4.13 44.96 -5.74
CA SER A 664 2.85 44.24 -5.77
C SER A 664 2.96 42.75 -6.13
N GLY A 665 4.14 42.31 -6.59
CA GLY A 665 4.42 40.90 -6.89
C GLY A 665 4.97 40.09 -5.71
N LYS A 666 5.24 40.71 -4.55
CA LYS A 666 5.85 40.06 -3.37
C LYS A 666 4.84 39.58 -2.32
N GLY A 667 3.54 39.72 -2.58
CA GLY A 667 2.52 39.44 -1.56
C GLY A 667 1.10 39.38 -2.10
N ALA A 668 0.17 39.00 -1.22
CA ALA A 668 -1.27 39.02 -1.48
C ALA A 668 -1.92 40.20 -0.77
N CYS A 669 -2.91 40.83 -1.41
CA CYS A 669 -3.65 41.95 -0.84
C CYS A 669 -5.15 41.63 -0.78
N ILE A 670 -5.77 41.90 0.37
CA ILE A 670 -7.22 41.95 0.52
C ILE A 670 -7.62 43.33 1.02
N ALA A 671 -8.57 43.96 0.33
CA ALA A 671 -9.20 45.19 0.76
C ALA A 671 -10.69 44.94 1.00
N LYS A 672 -11.14 45.07 2.26
CA LYS A 672 -12.56 44.98 2.62
C LYS A 672 -13.10 46.38 2.96
N PRO A 673 -14.27 46.79 2.43
CA PRO A 673 -14.84 48.10 2.77
C PRO A 673 -15.10 48.18 4.28
N ASP A 674 -14.67 49.28 4.90
CA ASP A 674 -14.87 49.53 6.32
C ASP A 674 -16.34 49.94 6.55
N THR A 675 -17.16 48.95 6.93
CA THR A 675 -18.60 49.14 7.17
C THR A 675 -18.90 49.87 8.48
N SER A 676 -17.88 50.19 9.28
CA SER A 676 -18.00 50.93 10.54
C SER A 676 -18.55 52.35 10.38
N ALA A 677 -18.54 52.90 9.15
CA ALA A 677 -19.04 54.25 8.84
C ALA A 677 -20.41 54.28 8.09
N ALA A 678 -21.02 53.12 7.83
CA ALA A 678 -22.23 53.00 6.99
C ALA A 678 -23.56 53.41 7.67
N ALA A 679 -23.51 54.26 8.69
CA ALA A 679 -24.67 54.86 9.34
C ALA A 679 -24.62 56.39 9.27
N GLY A 680 -24.70 56.97 8.07
CA GLY A 680 -24.92 58.43 7.99
C GLY A 680 -24.55 59.13 6.68
N ARG A 681 -25.56 59.23 5.80
CA ARG A 681 -25.71 60.21 4.70
C ARG A 681 -24.75 60.14 3.51
N ARG A 682 -25.38 60.27 2.32
CA ARG A 682 -24.82 60.56 1.00
C ARG A 682 -23.60 61.49 1.10
N ARG A 683 -22.40 60.94 0.91
CA ARG A 683 -21.20 61.71 0.53
C ARG A 683 -20.59 61.05 -0.69
N LEU A 684 -20.25 61.87 -1.68
CA LEU A 684 -19.47 61.54 -2.88
C LEU A 684 -17.98 61.35 -2.53
N SER A 685 -17.64 60.82 -1.35
CA SER A 685 -16.25 60.63 -0.89
C SER A 685 -15.85 59.16 -0.96
N ALA A 686 -14.61 58.90 -1.37
CA ALA A 686 -14.02 57.57 -1.53
C ALA A 686 -14.31 56.63 -0.34
N THR A 687 -14.76 55.41 -0.64
CA THR A 687 -15.01 54.36 0.34
C THR A 687 -13.71 54.03 1.07
N THR A 688 -13.73 53.96 2.39
CA THR A 688 -12.55 53.55 3.17
C THR A 688 -12.50 52.04 3.23
N TYR A 689 -11.32 51.47 2.94
CA TYR A 689 -11.06 50.04 2.94
C TYR A 689 -10.07 49.70 4.05
N ASN A 690 -10.35 48.61 4.77
CA ASN A 690 -9.37 47.91 5.59
C ASN A 690 -8.57 47.01 4.64
N VAL A 691 -7.32 47.41 4.39
CA VAL A 691 -6.39 46.71 3.50
C VAL A 691 -5.43 45.88 4.34
N GLU A 692 -5.24 44.63 3.94
CA GLU A 692 -4.32 43.67 4.55
C GLU A 692 -3.36 43.17 3.46
N LEU A 693 -2.08 43.48 3.62
CA LEU A 693 -0.98 42.99 2.79
C LEU A 693 -0.28 41.85 3.51
N MET A 694 -0.08 40.73 2.81
CA MET A 694 0.51 39.53 3.38
C MET A 694 1.72 39.11 2.58
N PHE A 695 2.82 38.84 3.26
CA PHE A 695 4.12 38.52 2.68
C PHE A 695 4.65 37.22 3.29
N LYS A 696 5.39 36.44 2.49
CA LYS A 696 6.19 35.34 3.04
C LYS A 696 7.42 35.92 3.74
N SER A 697 7.80 35.35 4.89
CA SER A 697 8.99 35.78 5.64
C SER A 697 10.31 35.66 4.84
N SER A 698 10.35 34.83 3.80
CA SER A 698 11.49 34.74 2.87
C SER A 698 11.56 35.88 1.83
N GLU A 699 10.45 36.55 1.53
CA GLU A 699 10.37 37.56 0.46
C GLU A 699 10.51 39.01 0.96
N VAL A 700 10.17 39.24 2.23
CA VAL A 700 10.24 40.53 2.92
C VAL A 700 10.81 40.31 4.32
N SER A 701 11.91 41.01 4.65
CA SER A 701 12.51 40.96 5.98
C SER A 701 11.72 41.78 6.99
N ASP A 702 11.87 41.49 8.29
CA ASP A 702 11.21 42.24 9.37
C ASP A 702 11.54 43.75 9.32
N ASP A 703 12.78 44.09 8.97
CA ASP A 703 13.22 45.49 8.79
C ASP A 703 12.53 46.16 7.60
N ALA A 704 12.31 45.42 6.51
CA ALA A 704 11.60 45.92 5.33
C ALA A 704 10.09 46.07 5.61
N LEU A 705 9.49 45.19 6.41
CA LEU A 705 8.11 45.31 6.88
C LEU A 705 7.94 46.54 7.80
N ALA A 706 8.89 46.77 8.71
CA ALA A 706 8.90 47.95 9.57
C ALA A 706 9.09 49.25 8.78
N ALA A 707 9.97 49.25 7.78
CA ALA A 707 10.14 50.37 6.86
C ALA A 707 8.85 50.66 6.07
N ALA A 708 8.20 49.61 5.52
CA ALA A 708 6.93 49.72 4.81
C ALA A 708 5.80 50.28 5.70
N ALA A 709 5.73 49.85 6.96
CA ALA A 709 4.76 50.38 7.93
C ALA A 709 5.01 51.86 8.25
N ASN A 710 6.27 52.28 8.32
CA ASN A 710 6.65 53.67 8.56
C ASN A 710 6.40 54.56 7.32
N GLU A 711 6.62 54.05 6.11
CA GLU A 711 6.29 54.72 4.85
C GLU A 711 4.77 54.93 4.71
N LEU A 712 3.95 53.94 5.06
CA LEU A 712 2.48 54.12 5.07
C LEU A 712 2.06 55.24 6.03
N LYS A 713 2.64 55.30 7.23
CA LYS A 713 2.39 56.37 8.20
C LYS A 713 2.87 57.73 7.69
N ALA A 714 4.03 57.79 7.04
CA ALA A 714 4.58 59.01 6.44
C ALA A 714 3.71 59.52 5.27
N ASN A 715 3.06 58.62 4.54
CA ASN A 715 2.10 58.91 3.48
C ASN A 715 0.66 59.19 3.97
N GLY A 716 0.49 59.43 5.28
CA GLY A 716 -0.78 59.84 5.90
C GLY A 716 -1.85 58.75 5.98
N VAL A 717 -1.45 57.47 5.96
CA VAL A 717 -2.37 56.33 6.05
C VAL A 717 -2.66 56.01 7.52
N GLU A 718 -3.95 55.89 7.87
CA GLU A 718 -4.40 55.64 9.25
C GLU A 718 -4.51 54.14 9.56
N GLY A 719 -4.50 53.78 10.85
CA GLY A 719 -4.76 52.40 11.30
C GLY A 719 -3.70 51.36 10.92
N VAL A 720 -2.45 51.78 10.71
CA VAL A 720 -1.36 50.89 10.28
C VAL A 720 -0.89 49.97 11.42
N THR A 721 -0.98 48.65 11.23
CA THR A 721 -0.49 47.62 12.15
C THR A 721 0.31 46.57 11.40
N SER A 722 1.37 46.03 12.01
CA SER A 722 2.22 45.00 11.42
C SER A 722 2.37 43.79 12.35
N GLN A 723 2.39 42.58 11.79
CA GLN A 723 2.67 41.32 12.46
C GLN A 723 3.80 40.61 11.71
N THR A 724 4.86 40.22 12.41
CA THR A 724 6.10 39.68 11.80
C THR A 724 6.14 38.16 11.73
N SER A 725 5.28 37.45 12.46
CA SER A 725 5.28 35.98 12.49
C SER A 725 3.89 35.42 12.78
N VAL A 726 3.14 35.14 11.72
CA VAL A 726 1.81 34.52 11.77
C VAL A 726 1.88 33.12 11.19
N ASP A 727 1.27 32.16 11.90
CA ASP A 727 1.16 30.76 11.48
C ASP A 727 0.17 30.63 10.31
N PRO A 728 0.62 30.22 9.10
CA PRO A 728 -0.24 30.16 7.94
C PRO A 728 -1.41 29.18 8.07
N MET A 729 -1.24 28.10 8.84
CA MET A 729 -2.28 27.09 9.05
C MET A 729 -3.38 27.56 10.00
N GLN A 730 -3.09 28.48 10.92
CA GLN A 730 -4.11 29.09 11.78
C GLN A 730 -4.98 30.07 11.00
N GLU A 731 -4.37 30.84 10.09
CA GLU A 731 -5.11 31.75 9.21
C GLU A 731 -5.94 31.00 8.14
N LEU A 732 -5.49 29.85 7.65
CA LEU A 732 -6.29 29.01 6.75
C LEU A 732 -7.54 28.43 7.42
N LYS A 733 -7.47 28.10 8.73
CA LYS A 733 -8.60 27.53 9.49
C LYS A 733 -9.75 28.51 9.70
N VAL A 734 -9.49 29.81 9.65
CA VAL A 734 -10.51 30.85 9.87
C VAL A 734 -11.16 31.34 8.56
N ILE A 735 -10.75 30.81 7.40
CA ILE A 735 -11.38 31.12 6.11
C ILE A 735 -12.70 30.33 5.97
N PRO A 736 -13.85 31.02 5.83
CA PRO A 736 -15.14 30.35 5.67
C PRO A 736 -15.25 29.66 4.31
N GLY A 737 -15.75 28.42 4.30
CA GLY A 737 -16.02 27.64 3.08
C GLY A 737 -15.00 26.55 2.74
N ILE A 738 -13.91 26.42 3.51
CA ILE A 738 -12.92 25.35 3.32
C ILE A 738 -13.39 24.05 4.02
N ASP A 739 -13.31 22.92 3.30
CA ASP A 739 -13.57 21.59 3.87
C ASP A 739 -12.52 21.24 4.94
N THR A 740 -12.99 21.02 6.17
CA THR A 740 -12.13 20.75 7.33
C THR A 740 -11.31 19.46 7.20
N ASN A 741 -11.79 18.45 6.45
CA ASN A 741 -11.06 17.21 6.20
C ASN A 741 -9.94 17.42 5.18
N LYS A 742 -10.18 18.21 4.12
CA LYS A 742 -9.14 18.59 3.16
C LYS A 742 -8.04 19.42 3.82
N LEU A 743 -8.42 20.32 4.74
CA LEU A 743 -7.47 21.13 5.48
C LEU A 743 -6.62 20.32 6.48
N GLN A 744 -7.18 19.26 7.09
CA GLN A 744 -6.43 18.33 7.93
C GLN A 744 -5.44 17.48 7.12
N THR A 745 -5.83 17.02 5.93
CA THR A 745 -4.94 16.34 5.00
C THR A 745 -3.80 17.26 4.55
N PHE A 746 -4.12 18.50 4.19
CA PHE A 746 -3.15 19.51 3.81
C PHE A 746 -2.16 19.86 4.94
N ASP A 747 -2.62 19.97 6.19
CA ASP A 747 -1.74 20.24 7.35
C ASP A 747 -0.64 19.18 7.48
N ARG A 748 -1.00 17.91 7.29
CA ARG A 748 -0.05 16.80 7.34
C ARG A 748 0.93 16.84 6.17
N GLU A 749 0.42 17.00 4.95
CA GLU A 749 1.24 17.01 3.73
C GLU A 749 2.16 18.24 3.64
N ALA A 750 1.71 19.41 4.08
CA ALA A 750 2.52 20.62 4.13
C ALA A 750 3.66 20.50 5.15
N LYS A 751 3.43 19.86 6.31
CA LYS A 751 4.48 19.56 7.29
C LYS A 751 5.48 18.54 6.76
N ASP A 752 5.01 17.52 6.05
CA ASP A 752 5.88 16.51 5.43
C ASP A 752 6.73 17.11 4.30
N ALA A 753 6.18 18.07 3.55
CA ALA A 753 6.90 18.82 2.51
C ALA A 753 7.94 19.78 3.12
N ALA A 754 7.56 20.53 4.16
CA ALA A 754 8.46 21.45 4.87
C ALA A 754 9.62 20.71 5.54
N ALA A 755 9.38 19.55 6.15
CA ALA A 755 10.40 18.71 6.77
C ALA A 755 11.36 18.05 5.76
N ALA A 756 10.96 17.96 4.49
CA ALA A 756 11.78 17.39 3.41
C ALA A 756 12.61 18.44 2.65
N ALA A 757 12.37 19.75 2.88
CA ALA A 757 13.19 20.81 2.29
C ALA A 757 14.61 20.79 2.88
N PRO A 758 15.67 20.95 2.06
CA PRO A 758 17.04 20.90 2.55
C PRO A 758 17.31 22.07 3.49
N SER A 759 17.54 21.77 4.78
CA SER A 759 18.10 22.74 5.72
C SER A 759 19.56 22.98 5.36
N SER A 760 19.89 24.21 4.97
CA SER A 760 21.26 24.68 4.89
C SER A 760 21.88 24.77 6.28
N GLU A 761 23.09 24.22 6.43
CA GLU A 761 24.05 24.33 7.54
C GLU A 761 23.98 23.29 8.67
N GLN A 762 24.78 22.22 8.54
CA GLN A 762 25.60 21.74 9.68
C GLN A 762 26.91 21.11 9.17
N PRO A 763 28.10 21.53 9.67
CA PRO A 763 29.38 20.95 9.26
C PRO A 763 29.60 19.54 9.84
N PRO A 764 30.44 18.69 9.21
CA PRO A 764 30.58 17.29 9.59
C PRO A 764 31.19 17.12 11.00
N PRO A 765 30.80 16.08 11.75
CA PRO A 765 31.30 15.84 13.10
C PRO A 765 32.79 15.44 13.07
N PRO A 766 33.59 15.85 14.07
CA PRO A 766 35.00 15.49 14.14
C PRO A 766 35.16 13.98 14.38
N PRO A 767 36.25 13.36 13.88
CA PRO A 767 36.47 11.92 14.01
C PRO A 767 36.66 11.52 15.49
N PRO A 768 36.20 10.31 15.88
CA PRO A 768 36.26 9.84 17.25
C PRO A 768 37.70 9.59 17.70
N PRO A 769 38.03 9.82 18.99
CA PRO A 769 39.36 9.56 19.52
C PRO A 769 39.69 8.07 19.54
N PRO A 770 40.98 7.68 19.40
CA PRO A 770 41.38 6.27 19.40
C PRO A 770 41.12 5.61 20.76
N SER A 771 40.57 4.39 20.69
CA SER A 771 40.24 3.55 21.85
C SER A 771 41.48 3.22 22.68
N PRO A 772 41.38 3.19 24.03
CA PRO A 772 42.51 2.85 24.90
C PRO A 772 42.88 1.36 24.80
N PRO A 773 44.16 1.00 25.06
CA PRO A 773 44.61 -0.38 25.02
C PRO A 773 44.02 -1.20 26.19
N PRO A 774 43.87 -2.53 26.04
CA PRO A 774 43.30 -3.39 27.07
C PRO A 774 44.14 -3.37 28.36
N PRO A 775 43.52 -3.49 29.54
CA PRO A 775 44.22 -3.41 30.81
C PRO A 775 45.17 -4.60 30.99
N SER A 776 46.41 -4.29 31.32
CA SER A 776 47.42 -5.23 31.79
C SER A 776 47.01 -5.82 33.12
N LEU A 777 46.92 -7.15 33.19
CA LEU A 777 46.90 -7.93 34.43
C LEU A 777 48.17 -7.58 35.24
N VAL A 778 47.98 -6.83 36.31
CA VAL A 778 48.96 -6.71 37.40
C VAL A 778 48.57 -7.76 38.43
N GLU A 779 49.47 -8.71 38.65
CA GLU A 779 49.44 -9.62 39.78
C GLU A 779 49.69 -8.81 41.05
N ASP A 780 48.69 -8.73 41.93
CA ASP A 780 48.88 -8.32 43.32
C ASP A 780 49.19 -9.60 44.12
N ASP A 781 50.49 -9.89 44.23
CA ASP A 781 51.05 -10.67 45.33
C ASP A 781 51.17 -9.75 46.55
N ASP A 782 50.40 -10.00 47.61
CA ASP A 782 50.86 -9.73 48.98
C ASP A 782 50.04 -10.53 50.02
N ASP A 783 50.81 -11.16 50.90
CA ASP A 783 50.48 -12.19 51.88
C ASP A 783 49.57 -11.76 53.05
N ALA A 784 48.77 -12.71 53.59
CA ALA A 784 48.84 -13.15 55.00
C ALA A 784 47.71 -14.12 55.42
N VAL A 785 48.06 -15.42 55.45
CA VAL A 785 47.92 -16.39 56.56
C VAL A 785 46.78 -16.20 57.60
N VAL A 786 45.90 -17.20 57.74
CA VAL A 786 45.72 -18.13 58.91
C VAL A 786 44.55 -19.10 58.59
N GLY A 787 44.80 -20.42 58.56
CA GLY A 787 43.77 -21.48 58.43
C GLY A 787 43.13 -21.88 59.79
N PRO A 788 42.61 -23.11 60.01
CA PRO A 788 42.31 -24.21 59.07
C PRO A 788 40.99 -24.98 59.37
N GLY A 789 40.58 -25.86 58.45
CA GLY A 789 39.76 -27.07 58.70
C GLY A 789 38.44 -27.12 57.92
N GLY A 790 38.14 -28.11 57.08
CA GLY A 790 38.78 -29.36 56.68
C GLY A 790 37.73 -30.26 55.99
N ARG A 791 38.21 -31.31 55.29
CA ARG A 791 37.49 -32.47 54.68
C ARG A 791 37.00 -32.27 53.24
N LEU A 792 37.15 -33.20 52.28
CA LEU A 792 37.89 -34.47 52.15
C LEU A 792 37.82 -34.88 50.65
N VAL A 793 38.96 -35.25 50.04
CA VAL A 793 39.26 -36.39 49.12
C VAL A 793 38.17 -36.80 48.09
N ALA A 794 38.31 -36.55 46.78
CA ALA A 794 39.16 -37.16 45.73
C ALA A 794 38.62 -38.47 45.11
N CYS A 795 38.67 -38.59 43.77
CA CYS A 795 39.24 -39.73 43.01
C CYS A 795 38.98 -39.60 41.49
N VAL A 796 40.07 -39.44 40.72
CA VAL A 796 40.13 -39.72 39.27
C VAL A 796 41.18 -40.81 39.05
N ALA A 797 40.80 -41.78 38.21
CA ALA A 797 41.62 -42.70 37.40
C ALA A 797 42.34 -43.91 38.03
N ALA A 798 42.05 -45.08 37.45
CA ALA A 798 42.95 -46.22 37.21
C ALA A 798 42.40 -46.95 35.96
N MET A 799 43.17 -47.42 34.98
CA MET A 799 44.30 -48.36 35.03
C MET A 799 45.24 -48.13 33.80
N LEU A 800 46.52 -48.53 33.78
CA LEU A 800 46.97 -49.94 33.64
C LEU A 800 48.49 -50.15 33.91
N ALA A 801 48.80 -51.42 34.27
CA ALA A 801 50.07 -52.18 34.32
C ALA A 801 50.75 -52.24 35.72
N ILE A 802 50.70 -53.32 36.54
CA ILE A 802 50.86 -54.81 36.46
C ILE A 802 52.22 -55.25 37.03
N VAL A 803 52.20 -56.34 37.84
CA VAL A 803 53.23 -57.30 38.35
C VAL A 803 52.99 -57.48 39.88
N LEU A 804 52.81 -58.64 40.56
CA LEU A 804 53.02 -60.11 40.37
C LEU A 804 52.25 -60.88 41.50
N VAL A 805 51.79 -62.13 41.23
CA VAL A 805 51.81 -63.39 42.07
C VAL A 805 51.53 -63.28 43.60
N VAL A 806 50.54 -63.92 44.25
CA VAL A 806 49.97 -65.29 44.28
C VAL A 806 48.46 -65.21 44.47
#